data_AF-A0A964L542-F1
#
_entry.id   AF-A0A964L542-F1
#
_cell.length_a   1.000
_cell.length_b   1.000
_cell.length_c   1.000
_cell.angle_alpha   90.00
_cell.angle_beta   90.00
_cell.angle_gamma   90.00
#
_symmetry.space_group_name_H-M   'P 1'
#
loop_
_entity.id
_entity.type
_entity.pdbx_description
1 polymer ?
#
loop_
_entity_poly.entity_id
_entity_poly.type
_entity_poly.pdbx_seq_one_letter_code
_entity_poly.pdbx_strand_id
1 'polypeptide(L)'
;MLKFFRKNEKASRWILIVGMTLLMVSWLVFDQSSTFLTEMLTGRATWATTVDGVAITEGDRTRMQQELRAIALMGDPTVRGLGLDKDPVKWFLITREASLAGLVGGAADGQARLAEIAETNKVLEGNLLGALCRESGQSPTEVFETLAKLNGVQRYVDLIMSGPSRLSSTRLEQSAATLLAAVSGEIVVLDGSKSKVEVPAPSEAALAAQLESFGAIELGQGVHGFGYRIADRAKMEWMTVPSASITTLVEQSPALSNIELRKYWMDHQSEFAAASLATSSSASTFEGSRDAVKAKVLAATVQAKRVEFTKFISDRMQLSMRGVPQVNGYYTLPPDWLSQELSLAALSAEIAEKYGIAAPAIATTGEGWVARTEVAAIPGIGSATTNRFGSQPVNTAQLVEALREFGGKSTLITQVGVASPVLQGATGDLFVLRVTAIEASRAPGTVEAVREALIADVNRAARYEKLVGLTSEIQREAVDQGLAAVALTYGVPVEAFKDIRQGDRQFLQYGLKLPGQLPGLGADAGAVKAIVERAMGLPEGKPISELPVGERTLVIPAADKLSLVVVRIDSLTPMTQADIPALVSNQRFRSVVASDQGSANPDGSNPLDLFSFDALVARSGFKLANPGANRAEEGGDPDAESAPTPAEAGQ
;
A
#
# COMPACT_ATOMS: atom_id res chain seq x y z
N MET A 1 -47.90 -56.99 51.15
CA MET A 1 -47.77 -56.42 49.78
C MET A 1 -47.39 -57.41 48.66
N LEU A 2 -47.42 -58.74 48.84
CA LEU A 2 -47.28 -59.69 47.70
C LEU A 2 -48.42 -60.71 47.59
N LYS A 3 -49.43 -60.66 48.47
CA LYS A 3 -50.66 -61.48 48.38
C LYS A 3 -51.90 -60.70 47.91
N PHE A 4 -51.87 -59.36 47.92
CA PHE A 4 -53.00 -58.51 47.48
C PHE A 4 -53.04 -58.32 45.96
N PHE A 5 -51.89 -58.37 45.29
CA PHE A 5 -51.77 -58.18 43.83
C PHE A 5 -52.22 -59.40 43.00
N ARG A 6 -52.45 -60.56 43.60
CA ARG A 6 -52.88 -61.77 42.88
C ARG A 6 -54.39 -61.94 42.73
N LYS A 7 -55.22 -61.10 43.37
CA LYS A 7 -56.69 -61.30 43.39
C LYS A 7 -57.49 -60.27 42.61
N ASN A 8 -56.88 -59.17 42.15
CA ASN A 8 -57.54 -58.13 41.36
C ASN A 8 -56.61 -57.58 40.26
N GLU A 9 -56.46 -58.31 39.17
CA GLU A 9 -55.64 -57.93 38.00
C GLU A 9 -55.99 -56.54 37.44
N LYS A 10 -57.27 -56.16 37.51
CA LYS A 10 -57.74 -54.86 37.01
C LYS A 10 -57.19 -53.67 37.81
N ALA A 11 -57.14 -53.76 39.14
CA ALA A 11 -56.66 -52.66 39.98
C ALA A 11 -55.14 -52.43 39.83
N SER A 12 -54.37 -53.51 39.69
CA SER A 12 -52.92 -53.41 39.45
C SER A 12 -52.60 -52.80 38.09
N ARG A 13 -53.37 -53.11 37.04
CA ARG A 13 -53.19 -52.49 35.71
C ARG A 13 -53.54 -51.00 35.71
N TRP A 14 -54.62 -50.59 36.39
CA TRP A 14 -55.01 -49.19 36.45
C TRP A 14 -53.99 -48.31 37.20
N ILE A 15 -53.47 -48.79 38.33
CA ILE A 15 -52.43 -48.05 39.08
C ILE A 15 -51.13 -47.94 38.27
N LEU A 16 -50.76 -48.98 37.51
CA LEU A 16 -49.56 -48.96 36.69
C LEU A 16 -49.70 -48.05 35.46
N ILE A 17 -50.87 -48.04 34.80
CA ILE A 17 -51.15 -47.15 33.67
C ILE A 17 -51.18 -45.69 34.13
N VAL A 18 -51.90 -45.39 35.21
CA VAL A 18 -51.98 -44.02 35.76
C VAL A 18 -50.62 -43.58 36.30
N GLY A 19 -49.89 -44.46 36.97
CA GLY A 19 -48.53 -44.18 37.44
C GLY A 19 -47.56 -43.88 36.29
N MET A 20 -47.61 -44.64 35.19
CA MET A 20 -46.77 -44.39 34.01
C MET A 20 -47.16 -43.11 33.27
N THR A 21 -48.44 -42.79 33.13
CA THR A 21 -48.86 -41.54 32.48
C THR A 21 -48.46 -40.33 33.31
N LEU A 22 -48.62 -40.38 34.64
CA LEU A 22 -48.23 -39.29 35.52
C LEU A 22 -46.71 -39.10 35.57
N LEU A 23 -45.95 -40.20 35.48
CA LEU A 23 -44.49 -40.15 35.39
C LEU A 23 -44.02 -39.62 34.02
N MET A 24 -44.70 -39.97 32.93
CA MET A 24 -44.39 -39.46 31.59
C MET A 24 -44.75 -37.97 31.44
N VAL A 25 -45.86 -37.50 32.03
CA VAL A 25 -46.21 -36.08 32.09
C VAL A 25 -45.24 -35.30 32.98
N SER A 26 -44.84 -35.87 34.12
CA SER A 26 -43.82 -35.25 34.98
C SER A 26 -42.48 -35.11 34.26
N TRP A 27 -42.07 -36.10 33.47
CA TRP A 27 -40.80 -36.04 32.73
C TRP A 27 -40.84 -35.03 31.58
N LEU A 28 -41.96 -34.96 30.85
CA LEU A 28 -42.14 -33.98 29.76
C LEU A 28 -42.20 -32.53 30.27
N VAL A 29 -42.77 -32.30 31.46
CA VAL A 29 -42.85 -30.96 32.06
C VAL A 29 -41.53 -30.55 32.71
N PHE A 30 -40.80 -31.47 33.35
CA PHE A 30 -39.54 -31.12 34.02
C PHE A 30 -38.35 -30.94 33.07
N ASP A 31 -38.30 -31.62 31.92
CA ASP A 31 -37.15 -31.56 31.01
C ASP A 31 -37.10 -30.26 30.16
N GLN A 32 -38.24 -29.57 29.97
CA GLN A 32 -38.30 -28.30 29.23
C GLN A 32 -38.62 -27.06 30.06
N SER A 33 -39.14 -27.20 31.29
CA SER A 33 -39.50 -26.03 32.10
C SER A 33 -38.33 -25.43 32.86
N SER A 34 -37.31 -26.20 33.26
CA SER A 34 -36.17 -25.67 34.02
C SER A 34 -35.27 -24.79 33.16
N THR A 35 -34.98 -25.18 31.92
CA THR A 35 -34.23 -24.36 30.95
C THR A 35 -35.00 -23.10 30.58
N PHE A 36 -36.29 -23.21 30.23
CA PHE A 36 -37.14 -22.07 29.92
C PHE A 36 -37.29 -21.07 31.08
N LEU A 37 -37.53 -21.55 32.31
CA LEU A 37 -37.63 -20.69 33.49
C LEU A 37 -36.30 -20.05 33.86
N THR A 38 -35.18 -20.76 33.69
CA THR A 38 -33.85 -20.20 33.96
C THR A 38 -33.52 -19.12 32.94
N GLU A 39 -33.79 -19.34 31.66
CA GLU A 39 -33.58 -18.39 30.56
C GLU A 39 -34.48 -17.14 30.70
N MET A 40 -35.72 -17.31 31.18
CA MET A 40 -36.64 -16.20 31.44
C MET A 40 -36.25 -15.36 32.68
N LEU A 41 -35.61 -15.98 33.67
CA LEU A 41 -35.18 -15.33 34.91
C LEU A 41 -33.79 -14.67 34.77
N THR A 42 -32.84 -15.30 34.07
CA THR A 42 -31.51 -14.73 33.81
C THR A 42 -31.55 -13.63 32.76
N GLY A 43 -32.38 -13.78 31.71
CA GLY A 43 -32.51 -12.78 30.65
C GLY A 43 -33.07 -11.42 31.11
N ARG A 44 -33.67 -11.35 32.31
CA ARG A 44 -34.21 -10.11 32.91
C ARG A 44 -33.30 -9.47 33.96
N ALA A 45 -32.16 -10.11 34.30
CA ALA A 45 -31.20 -9.55 35.24
C ALA A 45 -30.56 -8.28 34.66
N THR A 46 -30.48 -7.22 35.46
CA THR A 46 -29.85 -5.96 35.03
C THR A 46 -28.34 -6.14 34.96
N TRP A 47 -27.80 -6.00 33.75
CA TRP A 47 -26.38 -6.06 33.43
C TRP A 47 -25.72 -4.68 33.56
N ALA A 48 -26.39 -3.62 33.11
CA ALA A 48 -25.87 -2.25 33.15
C ALA A 48 -26.98 -1.20 33.23
N THR A 49 -26.62 0.04 33.58
CA THR A 49 -27.52 1.20 33.61
C THR A 49 -26.91 2.38 32.87
N THR A 50 -27.74 3.16 32.17
CA THR A 50 -27.33 4.40 31.49
C THR A 50 -27.79 5.65 32.26
N VAL A 51 -27.33 6.85 31.85
CA VAL A 51 -27.71 8.14 32.47
C VAL A 51 -29.21 8.39 32.52
N ASP A 52 -29.96 7.85 31.56
CA ASP A 52 -31.42 8.03 31.48
C ASP A 52 -32.21 7.04 32.36
N GLY A 53 -31.51 6.25 33.19
CA GLY A 53 -32.13 5.29 34.11
C GLY A 53 -32.61 3.99 33.43
N VAL A 54 -32.25 3.75 32.17
CA VAL A 54 -32.60 2.53 31.43
C VAL A 54 -31.71 1.38 31.90
N ALA A 55 -32.34 0.33 32.42
CA ALA A 55 -31.69 -0.93 32.76
C ALA A 55 -31.48 -1.78 31.49
N ILE A 56 -30.24 -2.14 31.22
CA ILE A 56 -29.83 -3.06 30.16
C ILE A 56 -29.78 -4.45 30.78
N THR A 57 -30.40 -5.43 30.14
CA THR A 57 -30.52 -6.78 30.66
C THR A 57 -29.43 -7.73 30.11
N GLU A 58 -29.22 -8.88 30.75
CA GLU A 58 -28.36 -9.95 30.19
C GLU A 58 -28.91 -10.51 28.87
N GLY A 59 -30.23 -10.44 28.66
CA GLY A 59 -30.83 -10.72 27.36
C GLY A 59 -30.36 -9.75 26.27
N ASP A 60 -30.25 -8.46 26.61
CA ASP A 60 -29.73 -7.45 25.69
C ASP A 60 -28.23 -7.65 25.41
N ARG A 61 -27.44 -8.05 26.41
CA ARG A 61 -26.03 -8.41 26.22
C ARG A 61 -25.88 -9.57 25.22
N THR A 62 -26.68 -10.61 25.36
CA THR A 62 -26.66 -11.76 24.45
C THR A 62 -27.04 -11.34 23.03
N ARG A 63 -28.04 -10.47 22.88
CA ARG A 63 -28.41 -9.88 21.58
C ARG A 63 -27.27 -9.06 20.98
N MET A 64 -26.58 -8.23 21.76
CA MET A 64 -25.43 -7.46 21.28
C MET A 64 -24.30 -8.37 20.77
N GLN A 65 -24.03 -9.49 21.46
CA GLN A 65 -23.04 -10.47 21.01
C GLN A 65 -23.44 -11.15 19.68
N GLN A 66 -24.72 -11.41 19.47
CA GLN A 66 -25.23 -11.92 18.20
C GLN A 66 -25.08 -10.87 17.08
N GLU A 67 -25.37 -9.60 17.38
CA GLU A 67 -25.17 -8.49 16.44
C GLU A 67 -23.69 -8.35 16.03
N LEU A 68 -22.76 -8.46 16.99
CA LEU A 68 -21.32 -8.45 16.73
C LEU A 68 -20.88 -9.52 15.72
N ARG A 69 -21.41 -10.74 15.86
CA ARG A 69 -21.09 -11.84 14.93
C ARG A 69 -21.58 -11.55 13.52
N ALA A 70 -22.78 -10.97 13.40
CA ALA A 70 -23.30 -10.55 12.09
C ALA A 70 -22.41 -9.47 11.46
N ILE A 71 -22.05 -8.41 12.19
CA ILE A 71 -21.25 -7.30 11.65
C ILE A 71 -19.79 -7.70 11.38
N ALA A 72 -19.21 -8.62 12.16
CA ALA A 72 -17.85 -9.11 11.96
C ALA A 72 -17.71 -9.80 10.59
N LEU A 73 -18.72 -10.58 10.19
CA LEU A 73 -18.77 -11.23 8.88
C LEU A 73 -18.84 -10.21 7.72
N MET A 74 -19.46 -9.05 7.95
CA MET A 74 -19.57 -7.99 6.94
C MET A 74 -18.23 -7.33 6.62
N GLY A 75 -17.26 -7.39 7.54
CA GLY A 75 -15.91 -6.89 7.32
C GLY A 75 -15.82 -5.38 7.10
N ASP A 76 -16.76 -4.62 7.65
CA ASP A 76 -16.90 -3.19 7.40
C ASP A 76 -15.69 -2.38 7.92
N PRO A 77 -15.10 -1.48 7.10
CA PRO A 77 -13.90 -0.74 7.47
C PRO A 77 -14.13 0.21 8.65
N THR A 78 -15.32 0.81 8.77
CA THR A 78 -15.64 1.73 9.89
C THR A 78 -15.75 0.96 11.20
N VAL A 79 -16.41 -0.21 11.17
CA VAL A 79 -16.50 -1.11 12.35
C VAL A 79 -15.12 -1.57 12.80
N ARG A 80 -14.26 -2.02 11.88
CA ARG A 80 -12.90 -2.47 12.20
C ARG A 80 -12.00 -1.32 12.68
N GLY A 81 -12.05 -0.17 12.00
CA GLY A 81 -11.24 0.99 12.33
C GLY A 81 -11.56 1.57 13.71
N LEU A 82 -12.81 1.46 14.14
CA LEU A 82 -13.27 1.85 15.48
C LEU A 82 -13.21 0.70 16.49
N GLY A 83 -12.84 -0.52 16.10
CA GLY A 83 -12.83 -1.71 16.96
C GLY A 83 -14.21 -2.07 17.54
N LEU A 84 -15.29 -1.78 16.80
CA LEU A 84 -16.66 -2.04 17.22
C LEU A 84 -17.03 -3.53 17.15
N ASP A 85 -16.28 -4.33 16.39
CA ASP A 85 -16.45 -5.78 16.25
C ASP A 85 -15.95 -6.59 17.45
N LYS A 86 -15.22 -5.96 18.37
CA LYS A 86 -14.55 -6.62 19.50
C LYS A 86 -15.26 -6.42 20.85
N ASP A 87 -16.01 -5.33 20.99
CA ASP A 87 -16.61 -4.95 22.28
C ASP A 87 -18.13 -4.70 22.15
N PRO A 88 -18.97 -5.55 22.78
CA PRO A 88 -20.42 -5.43 22.70
C PRO A 88 -20.94 -4.17 23.40
N VAL A 89 -20.25 -3.69 24.45
CA VAL A 89 -20.61 -2.44 25.14
C VAL A 89 -20.37 -1.27 24.19
N LYS A 90 -19.20 -1.23 23.54
CA LYS A 90 -18.87 -0.16 22.60
C LYS A 90 -19.85 -0.11 21.42
N TRP A 91 -20.19 -1.28 20.86
CA TRP A 91 -21.21 -1.40 19.81
C TRP A 91 -22.57 -0.87 20.25
N PHE A 92 -23.00 -1.20 21.47
CA PHE A 92 -24.26 -0.71 22.01
C PHE A 92 -24.27 0.81 22.19
N LEU A 93 -23.21 1.38 22.77
CA LEU A 93 -23.14 2.81 23.05
C LEU A 93 -23.23 3.64 21.76
N ILE A 94 -22.47 3.27 20.73
CA ILE A 94 -22.49 4.00 19.46
C ILE A 94 -23.82 3.81 18.70
N THR A 95 -24.39 2.60 18.73
CA THR A 95 -25.71 2.33 18.12
C THR A 95 -26.80 3.14 18.81
N ARG A 96 -26.72 3.28 20.14
CA ARG A 96 -27.63 4.10 20.93
C ARG A 96 -27.51 5.59 20.56
N GLU A 97 -26.30 6.13 20.46
CA GLU A 97 -26.08 7.51 20.03
C GLU A 97 -26.63 7.76 18.61
N ALA A 98 -26.38 6.84 17.67
CA ALA A 98 -26.94 6.91 16.32
C ALA A 98 -28.48 6.84 16.31
N SER A 99 -29.07 6.00 17.17
CA SER A 99 -30.53 5.89 17.32
C SER A 99 -31.15 7.16 17.93
N LEU A 100 -30.51 7.75 18.95
CA LEU A 100 -30.96 9.01 19.55
C LEU A 100 -30.85 10.18 18.57
N ALA A 101 -29.87 10.15 17.67
CA ALA A 101 -29.73 11.09 16.57
C ALA A 101 -30.76 10.87 15.44
N GLY A 102 -31.61 9.84 15.52
CA GLY A 102 -32.60 9.52 14.50
C GLY A 102 -31.99 8.97 13.20
N LEU A 103 -30.76 8.44 13.26
CA LEU A 103 -30.01 7.97 12.09
C LEU A 103 -30.13 6.46 11.85
N VAL A 104 -30.77 5.70 12.74
CA VAL A 104 -31.01 4.27 12.56
C VAL A 104 -32.37 4.05 11.89
N GLY A 105 -32.37 3.35 10.75
CA GLY A 105 -33.59 3.00 10.03
C GLY A 105 -34.27 1.73 10.57
N GLY A 106 -35.41 1.36 9.98
CA GLY A 106 -36.09 0.08 10.24
C GLY A 106 -35.53 -1.06 9.38
N ALA A 107 -36.11 -2.26 9.49
CA ALA A 107 -35.66 -3.44 8.74
C ALA A 107 -35.57 -3.23 7.20
N ALA A 108 -36.40 -2.35 6.63
CA ALA A 108 -36.31 -2.01 5.21
C ALA A 108 -34.98 -1.32 4.82
N ASP A 109 -34.39 -0.52 5.71
CA ASP A 109 -33.07 0.12 5.52
C ASP A 109 -31.96 -0.95 5.53
N GLY A 110 -32.06 -1.92 6.43
CA GLY A 110 -31.15 -3.07 6.48
C GLY A 110 -31.26 -4.00 5.27
N GLN A 111 -32.47 -4.20 4.75
CA GLN A 111 -32.70 -4.98 3.53
C GLN A 111 -32.07 -4.29 2.31
N ALA A 112 -32.27 -2.98 2.15
CA ALA A 112 -31.64 -2.21 1.09
C ALA A 112 -30.10 -2.28 1.17
N ARG A 113 -29.55 -2.18 2.39
CA ARG A 113 -28.11 -2.31 2.63
C ARG A 113 -27.59 -3.71 2.29
N LEU A 114 -28.31 -4.77 2.64
CA LEU A 114 -27.94 -6.14 2.28
C LEU A 114 -27.89 -6.32 0.75
N ALA A 115 -28.88 -5.80 0.03
CA ALA A 115 -28.93 -5.88 -1.43
C ALA A 115 -27.74 -5.17 -2.09
N GLU A 116 -27.38 -3.96 -1.62
CA GLU A 116 -26.21 -3.21 -2.09
C GLU A 116 -24.90 -3.99 -1.89
N ILE A 117 -24.74 -4.63 -0.73
CA ILE A 117 -23.54 -5.39 -0.40
C ILE A 117 -23.47 -6.70 -1.22
N ALA A 118 -24.61 -7.36 -1.42
CA ALA A 118 -24.73 -8.53 -2.26
C ALA A 118 -24.34 -8.20 -3.71
N GLU A 119 -24.83 -7.08 -4.25
CA GLU A 119 -24.48 -6.58 -5.59
C GLU A 119 -22.99 -6.27 -5.71
N THR A 120 -22.45 -5.51 -4.75
CA THR A 120 -21.03 -5.11 -4.72
C THR A 120 -20.08 -6.32 -4.73
N ASN A 121 -20.41 -7.34 -3.94
CA ASN A 121 -19.61 -8.55 -3.82
C ASN A 121 -19.95 -9.63 -4.85
N LYS A 122 -20.92 -9.37 -5.76
CA LYS A 122 -21.42 -10.33 -6.76
C LYS A 122 -21.90 -11.64 -6.15
N VAL A 123 -22.57 -11.56 -5.00
CA VAL A 123 -23.18 -12.69 -4.29
C VAL A 123 -24.70 -12.57 -4.34
N LEU A 124 -25.41 -13.69 -4.39
CA LEU A 124 -26.87 -13.69 -4.28
C LEU A 124 -27.31 -13.24 -2.87
N GLU A 125 -28.24 -12.30 -2.78
CA GLU A 125 -28.74 -11.74 -1.51
C GLU A 125 -29.19 -12.83 -0.52
N GLY A 126 -29.92 -13.85 -1.00
CA GLY A 126 -30.38 -14.96 -0.16
C GLY A 126 -29.24 -15.81 0.43
N ASN A 127 -28.10 -15.92 -0.28
CA ASN A 127 -26.93 -16.64 0.23
C ASN A 127 -26.23 -15.84 1.33
N LEU A 128 -26.13 -14.52 1.16
CA LEU A 128 -25.55 -13.62 2.15
C LEU A 128 -26.42 -13.55 3.42
N LEU A 129 -27.74 -13.41 3.26
CA LEU A 129 -28.70 -13.45 4.37
C LEU A 129 -28.61 -14.77 5.13
N GLY A 130 -28.57 -15.90 4.41
CA GLY A 130 -28.45 -17.22 5.01
C GLY A 130 -27.13 -17.43 5.74
N ALA A 131 -26.02 -16.84 5.27
CA ALA A 131 -24.74 -16.87 5.98
C ALA A 131 -24.80 -16.05 7.27
N LEU A 132 -25.36 -14.84 7.22
CA LEU A 132 -25.50 -13.97 8.39
C LEU A 132 -26.38 -14.61 9.48
N CYS A 133 -27.54 -15.18 9.11
CA CYS A 133 -28.43 -15.85 10.05
C CYS A 133 -27.74 -17.05 10.74
N ARG A 134 -26.92 -17.82 10.00
CA ARG A 134 -26.18 -18.97 10.57
C ARG A 134 -25.08 -18.51 11.53
N GLU A 135 -24.36 -17.45 11.19
CA GLU A 135 -23.21 -16.97 11.96
C GLU A 135 -23.65 -16.24 13.24
N SER A 136 -24.70 -15.42 13.15
CA SER A 136 -25.20 -14.65 14.30
C SER A 136 -26.20 -15.42 15.15
N GLY A 137 -26.80 -16.49 14.62
CA GLY A 137 -27.91 -17.20 15.27
C GLY A 137 -29.21 -16.40 15.30
N GLN A 138 -29.31 -15.32 14.52
CA GLN A 138 -30.46 -14.42 14.46
C GLN A 138 -31.47 -14.84 13.38
N SER A 139 -32.71 -14.42 13.55
CA SER A 139 -33.72 -14.51 12.49
C SER A 139 -33.46 -13.51 11.36
N PRO A 140 -34.00 -13.72 10.14
CA PRO A 140 -33.82 -12.79 9.02
C PRO A 140 -34.20 -11.33 9.33
N THR A 141 -35.28 -11.13 10.10
CA THR A 141 -35.72 -9.78 10.50
C THR A 141 -34.72 -9.11 11.44
N GLU A 142 -34.18 -9.85 12.40
CA GLU A 142 -33.16 -9.34 13.33
C GLU A 142 -31.83 -9.04 12.62
N VAL A 143 -31.47 -9.82 11.60
CA VAL A 143 -30.32 -9.50 10.75
C VAL A 143 -30.54 -8.17 10.01
N PHE A 144 -31.74 -7.95 9.46
CA PHE A 144 -32.05 -6.65 8.83
C PHE A 144 -32.00 -5.49 9.82
N GLU A 145 -32.52 -5.65 11.04
CA GLU A 145 -32.41 -4.62 12.08
C GLU A 145 -30.95 -4.35 12.47
N THR A 146 -30.12 -5.39 12.53
CA THR A 146 -28.68 -5.28 12.79
C THR A 146 -27.98 -4.51 11.68
N LEU A 147 -28.31 -4.78 10.43
CA LEU A 147 -27.77 -4.04 9.28
C LEU A 147 -28.26 -2.59 9.23
N ALA A 148 -29.49 -2.32 9.65
CA ALA A 148 -30.00 -0.95 9.78
C ALA A 148 -29.26 -0.16 10.88
N LYS A 149 -28.94 -0.80 12.00
CA LYS A 149 -28.08 -0.23 13.06
C LYS A 149 -26.68 0.07 12.53
N LEU A 150 -26.07 -0.87 11.82
CA LEU A 150 -24.77 -0.67 11.17
C LEU A 150 -24.78 0.53 10.22
N ASN A 151 -25.78 0.62 9.35
CA ASN A 151 -25.93 1.74 8.43
C ASN A 151 -26.12 3.07 9.18
N GLY A 152 -26.90 3.07 10.27
CA GLY A 152 -27.09 4.24 11.12
C GLY A 152 -25.82 4.69 11.84
N VAL A 153 -25.00 3.75 12.31
CA VAL A 153 -23.68 4.05 12.91
C VAL A 153 -22.75 4.66 11.87
N GLN A 154 -22.72 4.15 10.64
CA GLN A 154 -21.95 4.74 9.54
C GLN A 154 -22.37 6.18 9.28
N ARG A 155 -23.68 6.42 9.13
CA ARG A 155 -24.22 7.78 8.97
C ARG A 155 -23.85 8.70 10.14
N TYR A 156 -23.85 8.18 11.37
CA TYR A 156 -23.49 8.95 12.56
C TYR A 156 -22.00 9.33 12.59
N VAL A 157 -21.13 8.35 12.32
CA VAL A 157 -19.68 8.57 12.22
C VAL A 157 -19.38 9.54 11.10
N ASP A 158 -19.97 9.36 9.91
CA ASP A 158 -19.80 10.26 8.77
C ASP A 158 -20.35 11.67 9.06
N LEU A 159 -21.46 11.79 9.79
CA LEU A 159 -21.99 13.09 10.20
C LEU A 159 -21.04 13.82 11.16
N ILE A 160 -20.33 13.09 12.02
CA ILE A 160 -19.38 13.70 12.98
C ILE A 160 -18.03 13.99 12.32
N MET A 161 -17.53 13.06 11.51
CA MET A 161 -16.21 13.14 10.88
C MET A 161 -16.21 14.01 9.62
N SER A 162 -17.29 13.96 8.84
CA SER A 162 -17.39 14.53 7.49
C SER A 162 -18.62 15.44 7.31
N GLY A 163 -19.43 15.62 8.35
CA GLY A 163 -20.72 16.30 8.24
C GLY A 163 -20.60 17.81 7.92
N PRO A 164 -21.46 18.32 7.02
CA PRO A 164 -21.48 19.73 6.63
C PRO A 164 -21.94 20.70 7.74
N SER A 165 -22.45 20.20 8.87
CA SER A 165 -23.10 21.01 9.91
C SER A 165 -22.14 21.79 10.82
N ARG A 166 -20.82 21.63 10.68
CA ARG A 166 -19.82 22.40 11.46
C ARG A 166 -19.11 23.52 10.72
N LEU A 167 -19.32 23.66 9.41
CA LEU A 167 -18.64 24.69 8.61
C LEU A 167 -19.62 25.79 8.24
N SER A 168 -19.58 26.91 8.97
CA SER A 168 -20.29 28.12 8.55
C SER A 168 -19.77 28.60 7.20
N SER A 169 -20.60 29.33 6.44
CA SER A 169 -20.17 29.92 5.16
C SER A 169 -18.90 30.75 5.35
N THR A 170 -18.87 31.62 6.36
CA THR A 170 -17.69 32.43 6.71
C THR A 170 -16.44 31.58 6.95
N ARG A 171 -16.58 30.42 7.60
CA ARG A 171 -15.45 29.51 7.86
C ARG A 171 -14.96 28.83 6.59
N LEU A 172 -15.87 28.43 5.70
CA LEU A 172 -15.51 27.88 4.39
C LEU A 172 -14.80 28.92 3.52
N GLU A 173 -15.27 30.17 3.55
CA GLU A 173 -14.66 31.29 2.84
C GLU A 173 -13.26 31.60 3.38
N GLN A 174 -13.10 31.63 4.71
CA GLN A 174 -11.79 31.83 5.34
C GLN A 174 -10.82 30.68 5.00
N SER A 175 -11.29 29.44 5.07
CA SER A 175 -10.48 28.26 4.72
C SER A 175 -10.09 28.27 3.24
N ALA A 176 -11.02 28.66 2.34
CA ALA A 176 -10.73 28.82 0.92
C ALA A 176 -9.69 29.92 0.67
N ALA A 177 -9.84 31.06 1.34
CA ALA A 177 -8.91 32.17 1.25
C ALA A 177 -7.50 31.76 1.69
N THR A 178 -7.36 31.03 2.79
CA THR A 178 -6.06 30.53 3.26
C THR A 178 -5.47 29.46 2.35
N LEU A 179 -6.28 28.50 1.90
CA LEU A 179 -5.79 27.42 1.05
C LEU A 179 -5.27 27.91 -0.31
N LEU A 180 -5.91 28.95 -0.86
CA LEU A 180 -5.64 29.46 -2.20
C LEU A 180 -4.86 30.77 -2.26
N ALA A 181 -4.57 31.38 -1.11
CA ALA A 181 -3.62 32.48 -1.00
C ALA A 181 -2.28 32.05 -1.61
N ALA A 182 -1.83 32.83 -2.59
CA ALA A 182 -0.61 32.55 -3.32
C ALA A 182 0.52 33.46 -2.82
N VAL A 183 1.64 32.87 -2.42
CA VAL A 183 2.79 33.61 -1.90
C VAL A 183 3.96 33.50 -2.88
N SER A 184 4.69 34.58 -3.08
CA SER A 184 5.94 34.58 -3.84
C SER A 184 7.07 35.22 -3.03
N GLY A 185 8.29 34.79 -3.28
CA GLY A 185 9.45 35.28 -2.55
C GLY A 185 10.75 34.55 -2.88
N GLU A 186 11.73 34.74 -2.01
CA GLU A 186 13.02 34.07 -2.04
C GLU A 186 13.14 33.07 -0.89
N ILE A 187 13.83 31.98 -1.16
CA ILE A 187 14.04 30.87 -0.22
C ILE A 187 15.50 30.44 -0.25
N VAL A 188 15.99 30.08 0.92
CA VAL A 188 17.27 29.40 1.14
C VAL A 188 16.97 28.14 1.95
N VAL A 189 17.34 26.98 1.42
CA VAL A 189 17.13 25.68 2.07
C VAL A 189 18.46 25.16 2.61
N LEU A 190 18.59 25.12 3.92
CA LEU A 190 19.75 24.58 4.64
C LEU A 190 19.48 23.09 4.94
N ASP A 191 19.80 22.24 3.98
CA ASP A 191 19.66 20.78 4.09
C ASP A 191 20.83 20.19 4.89
N GLY A 192 20.55 19.33 5.88
CA GLY A 192 21.58 18.62 6.64
C GLY A 192 22.54 17.82 5.76
N SER A 193 22.13 17.39 4.57
CA SER A 193 23.00 16.65 3.65
C SER A 193 23.99 17.54 2.89
N LYS A 194 23.60 18.78 2.57
CA LYS A 194 24.36 19.71 1.71
C LYS A 194 25.03 20.85 2.47
N SER A 195 24.56 21.16 3.67
CA SER A 195 25.08 22.27 4.46
C SER A 195 26.53 22.04 4.88
N LYS A 196 27.32 23.13 4.87
CA LYS A 196 28.73 23.12 5.30
C LYS A 196 28.91 23.14 6.82
N VAL A 197 27.85 22.86 7.58
CA VAL A 197 27.90 22.89 9.04
C VAL A 197 28.79 21.75 9.53
N GLU A 198 29.88 22.09 10.20
CA GLU A 198 30.77 21.11 10.81
C GLU A 198 30.08 20.42 11.99
N VAL A 199 30.12 19.10 12.01
CA VAL A 199 29.62 18.24 13.09
C VAL A 199 30.71 17.26 13.49
N PRO A 200 30.77 16.86 14.77
CA PRO A 200 31.72 15.84 15.21
C PRO A 200 31.49 14.53 14.46
N ALA A 201 32.56 13.76 14.26
CA ALA A 201 32.45 12.46 13.62
C ALA A 201 31.49 11.55 14.41
N PRO A 202 30.61 10.78 13.73
CA PRO A 202 29.68 9.87 14.41
C PRO A 202 30.43 8.85 15.27
N SER A 203 29.97 8.63 16.49
CA SER A 203 30.50 7.55 17.33
C SER A 203 29.99 6.19 16.84
N GLU A 204 30.75 5.11 17.07
CA GLU A 204 30.31 3.74 16.75
C GLU A 204 28.96 3.40 17.42
N ALA A 205 28.74 3.90 18.64
CA ALA A 205 27.47 3.71 19.35
C ALA A 205 26.29 4.39 18.63
N ALA A 206 26.49 5.58 18.06
CA ALA A 206 25.46 6.27 17.28
C ALA A 206 25.15 5.53 15.97
N LEU A 207 26.17 4.99 15.30
CA LEU A 207 25.98 4.17 14.09
C LEU A 207 25.22 2.87 14.39
N ALA A 208 25.54 2.22 15.52
CA ALA A 208 24.84 1.01 15.96
C ALA A 208 23.37 1.29 16.29
N ALA A 209 23.07 2.37 17.03
CA ALA A 209 21.70 2.75 17.36
C ALA A 209 20.86 3.11 16.10
N GLN A 210 21.48 3.78 15.13
CA GLN A 210 20.86 4.09 13.83
C GLN A 210 20.54 2.80 13.05
N LEU A 211 21.47 1.84 13.02
CA LEU A 211 21.26 0.54 12.37
C LEU A 211 20.18 -0.28 13.07
N GLU A 212 20.12 -0.27 14.41
CA GLU A 212 19.07 -0.95 15.18
C GLU A 212 17.68 -0.37 14.86
N SER A 213 17.58 0.96 14.73
CA SER A 213 16.32 1.65 14.48
C SER A 213 15.80 1.51 13.04
N PHE A 214 16.70 1.53 12.05
CA PHE A 214 16.33 1.59 10.62
C PHE A 214 16.89 0.46 9.75
N GLY A 215 17.56 -0.52 10.33
CA GLY A 215 18.22 -1.62 9.60
C GLY A 215 17.26 -2.53 8.85
N ALA A 216 16.05 -2.73 9.37
CA ALA A 216 15.01 -3.54 8.74
C ALA A 216 14.16 -2.77 7.71
N ILE A 217 14.28 -1.44 7.66
CA ILE A 217 13.44 -0.55 6.87
C ILE A 217 14.07 -0.34 5.48
N GLU A 218 13.22 -0.35 4.44
CA GLU A 218 13.65 -0.06 3.08
C GLU A 218 14.16 1.38 2.95
N LEU A 219 15.19 1.56 2.13
CA LEU A 219 15.76 2.87 1.85
C LEU A 219 14.67 3.85 1.38
N GLY A 220 14.56 5.00 2.05
CA GLY A 220 13.57 6.03 1.75
C GLY A 220 12.19 5.87 2.41
N GLN A 221 11.91 4.74 3.08
CA GLN A 221 10.62 4.51 3.74
C GLN A 221 10.60 4.81 5.24
N GLY A 222 11.76 4.86 5.90
CA GLY A 222 11.82 5.20 7.31
C GLY A 222 11.65 6.69 7.56
N VAL A 223 11.56 7.04 8.84
CA VAL A 223 11.48 8.43 9.29
C VAL A 223 12.68 9.21 8.71
N HIS A 224 12.42 10.41 8.18
CA HIS A 224 13.38 11.24 7.45
C HIS A 224 13.98 10.65 6.15
N GLY A 225 13.43 9.51 5.69
CA GLY A 225 13.93 8.75 4.54
C GLY A 225 15.01 7.73 4.89
N PHE A 226 15.26 7.47 6.18
CA PHE A 226 16.26 6.49 6.60
C PHE A 226 15.82 5.05 6.29
N GLY A 227 16.78 4.18 6.01
CA GLY A 227 16.52 2.77 5.77
C GLY A 227 17.74 2.09 5.19
N TYR A 228 18.12 0.95 5.77
CA TYR A 228 19.35 0.24 5.40
C TYR A 228 19.11 -1.20 4.97
N ARG A 229 17.85 -1.60 4.76
CA ARG A 229 17.52 -2.95 4.32
C ARG A 229 18.24 -3.26 3.02
N ILE A 230 19.00 -4.36 3.02
CA ILE A 230 19.63 -4.88 1.81
C ILE A 230 18.50 -5.46 0.96
N ALA A 231 18.25 -4.87 -0.21
CA ALA A 231 17.26 -5.36 -1.17
C ALA A 231 17.65 -6.73 -1.74
N ASP A 232 16.71 -7.42 -2.38
CA ASP A 232 17.01 -8.64 -3.13
C ASP A 232 18.05 -8.38 -4.23
N ARG A 233 19.14 -9.17 -4.23
CA ARG A 233 20.23 -9.06 -5.20
C ARG A 233 20.57 -10.41 -5.80
N ALA A 234 21.04 -10.39 -7.04
CA ALA A 234 21.39 -11.60 -7.76
C ALA A 234 22.74 -11.47 -8.45
N LYS A 235 23.40 -12.61 -8.65
CA LYS A 235 24.48 -12.78 -9.62
C LYS A 235 23.92 -13.50 -10.83
N MET A 236 24.35 -13.05 -12.00
CA MET A 236 23.85 -13.57 -13.25
C MET A 236 24.93 -13.67 -14.30
N GLU A 237 24.69 -14.57 -15.23
CA GLU A 237 25.42 -14.71 -16.48
C GLU A 237 24.44 -14.65 -17.64
N TRP A 238 24.91 -14.19 -18.78
CA TRP A 238 24.11 -14.18 -19.99
C TRP A 238 24.94 -14.37 -21.24
N MET A 239 24.31 -14.95 -22.25
CA MET A 239 24.87 -15.13 -23.58
C MET A 239 24.15 -14.19 -24.55
N THR A 240 24.90 -13.56 -25.45
CA THR A 240 24.39 -12.65 -26.46
C THR A 240 24.71 -13.18 -27.86
N VAL A 241 23.67 -13.38 -28.67
CA VAL A 241 23.79 -13.62 -30.12
C VAL A 241 23.55 -12.28 -30.83
N PRO A 242 24.58 -11.65 -31.41
CA PRO A 242 24.43 -10.37 -32.07
C PRO A 242 23.54 -10.46 -33.32
N SER A 243 22.62 -9.51 -33.46
CA SER A 243 21.76 -9.31 -34.64
C SER A 243 22.60 -9.13 -35.90
N ALA A 244 23.78 -8.49 -35.78
CA ALA A 244 24.74 -8.36 -36.86
C ALA A 244 25.21 -9.72 -37.40
N SER A 245 25.51 -10.69 -36.53
CA SER A 245 25.94 -12.04 -36.94
C SER A 245 24.85 -12.78 -37.70
N ILE A 246 23.59 -12.64 -37.28
CA ILE A 246 22.43 -13.21 -37.99
C ILE A 246 22.25 -12.52 -39.35
N THR A 247 22.46 -11.21 -39.41
CA THR A 247 22.32 -10.41 -40.63
C THR A 247 23.37 -10.82 -41.66
N THR A 248 24.65 -10.91 -41.26
CA THR A 248 25.74 -11.39 -42.13
C THR A 248 25.49 -12.80 -42.66
N LEU A 249 24.96 -13.70 -41.83
CA LEU A 249 24.60 -15.05 -42.25
C LEU A 249 23.51 -15.04 -43.34
N VAL A 250 22.50 -14.18 -43.20
CA VAL A 250 21.43 -14.03 -44.21
C VAL A 250 21.95 -13.37 -45.49
N GLU A 251 22.85 -12.40 -45.37
CA GLU A 251 23.44 -11.73 -46.54
C GLU A 251 24.24 -12.68 -47.43
N GLN A 252 24.83 -13.72 -46.84
CA GLN A 252 25.55 -14.77 -47.56
C GLN A 252 24.64 -15.90 -48.07
N SER A 253 23.34 -15.85 -47.76
CA SER A 253 22.37 -16.88 -48.13
C SER A 253 21.91 -16.76 -49.59
N PRO A 254 21.58 -17.89 -50.27
CA PRO A 254 20.92 -17.88 -51.57
C PRO A 254 19.57 -17.14 -51.59
N ALA A 255 18.95 -16.91 -50.42
CA ALA A 255 17.68 -16.20 -50.28
C ALA A 255 17.73 -14.73 -50.76
N LEU A 256 18.92 -14.12 -50.83
CA LEU A 256 19.12 -12.78 -51.39
C LEU A 256 19.70 -12.79 -52.81
N SER A 257 19.68 -13.95 -53.48
CA SER A 257 20.07 -14.03 -54.88
C SER A 257 19.16 -13.16 -55.76
N ASN A 258 19.71 -12.69 -56.88
CA ASN A 258 18.95 -11.81 -57.78
C ASN A 258 17.66 -12.46 -58.31
N ILE A 259 17.66 -13.80 -58.43
CA ILE A 259 16.50 -14.57 -58.88
C ILE A 259 15.38 -14.50 -57.83
N GLU A 260 15.68 -14.78 -56.56
CA GLU A 260 14.69 -14.75 -55.47
C GLU A 260 14.17 -13.33 -55.21
N LEU A 261 15.04 -12.31 -55.29
CA LEU A 261 14.63 -10.92 -55.18
C LEU A 261 13.65 -10.52 -56.30
N ARG A 262 13.93 -10.94 -57.54
CA ARG A 262 13.07 -10.64 -58.68
C ARG A 262 11.74 -11.38 -58.60
N LYS A 263 11.74 -12.63 -58.11
CA LYS A 263 10.51 -13.40 -57.81
C LYS A 263 9.67 -12.71 -56.74
N TYR A 264 10.27 -12.32 -55.61
CA TYR A 264 9.58 -11.60 -54.55
C TYR A 264 8.94 -10.30 -55.05
N TRP A 265 9.67 -9.52 -55.87
CA TRP A 265 9.15 -8.29 -56.47
C TRP A 265 7.96 -8.54 -57.40
N MET A 266 8.01 -9.59 -58.23
CA MET A 266 6.90 -9.96 -59.11
C MET A 266 5.64 -10.30 -58.29
N ASP A 267 5.80 -11.04 -57.20
CA ASP A 267 4.69 -11.44 -56.33
C ASP A 267 4.12 -10.27 -55.50
N HIS A 268 4.91 -9.21 -55.24
CA HIS A 268 4.57 -8.09 -54.35
C HIS A 268 4.66 -6.72 -55.04
N GLN A 269 4.43 -6.67 -56.35
CA GLN A 269 4.69 -5.48 -57.17
C GLN A 269 3.94 -4.22 -56.67
N SER A 270 2.73 -4.39 -56.14
CA SER A 270 1.91 -3.31 -55.58
C SER A 270 2.54 -2.63 -54.36
N GLU A 271 3.37 -3.33 -53.57
CA GLU A 271 4.03 -2.78 -52.38
C GLU A 271 5.17 -1.81 -52.72
N PHE A 272 5.75 -1.96 -53.92
CA PHE A 272 6.89 -1.16 -54.39
C PHE A 272 6.48 -0.11 -55.42
N ALA A 273 5.26 -0.19 -55.97
CA ALA A 273 4.72 0.77 -56.92
C ALA A 273 4.46 2.17 -56.30
N ALA A 274 4.24 2.26 -54.99
CA ALA A 274 3.91 3.51 -54.29
C ALA A 274 5.13 4.32 -53.81
N ALA A 275 6.34 3.73 -53.75
CA ALA A 275 7.58 4.45 -53.45
C ALA A 275 8.06 5.32 -54.64
N SER A 276 7.40 5.20 -55.79
CA SER A 276 7.65 5.92 -57.04
C SER A 276 6.95 7.30 -57.07
N LEU A 277 7.35 8.22 -56.19
CA LEU A 277 7.13 9.66 -56.40
C LEU A 277 8.29 10.32 -57.17
N ALA A 278 9.26 9.53 -57.65
CA ALA A 278 10.33 10.01 -58.51
C ALA A 278 9.92 9.96 -60.00
N THR A 279 10.05 11.11 -60.66
CA THR A 279 9.63 11.43 -62.04
C THR A 279 10.46 10.72 -63.13
N SER A 280 10.66 9.40 -63.02
CA SER A 280 11.30 8.60 -64.09
C SER A 280 10.69 7.20 -64.20
N SER A 281 10.48 6.76 -65.44
CA SER A 281 9.91 5.46 -65.82
C SER A 281 10.70 4.25 -65.31
N SER A 282 11.95 4.44 -64.83
CA SER A 282 12.79 3.39 -64.25
C SER A 282 12.35 2.93 -62.85
N ALA A 283 11.60 3.76 -62.09
CA ALA A 283 11.10 3.40 -60.75
C ALA A 283 10.02 2.29 -60.78
N SER A 284 9.38 2.06 -61.93
CA SER A 284 8.39 0.99 -62.15
C SER A 284 9.00 -0.37 -62.47
N THR A 285 10.34 -0.45 -62.61
CA THR A 285 11.07 -1.67 -62.95
C THR A 285 11.75 -2.27 -61.72
N PHE A 286 12.06 -3.56 -61.78
CA PHE A 286 12.82 -4.23 -60.72
C PHE A 286 14.16 -3.53 -60.44
N GLU A 287 14.90 -3.09 -61.46
CA GLU A 287 16.21 -2.45 -61.26
C GLU A 287 16.10 -1.12 -60.48
N GLY A 288 15.03 -0.34 -60.70
CA GLY A 288 14.80 0.90 -59.96
C GLY A 288 14.29 0.71 -58.52
N SER A 289 13.75 -0.47 -58.19
CA SER A 289 13.23 -0.80 -56.85
C SER A 289 14.07 -1.86 -56.12
N ARG A 290 15.17 -2.31 -56.72
CA ARG A 290 15.99 -3.44 -56.27
C ARG A 290 16.48 -3.29 -54.84
N ASP A 291 16.96 -2.11 -54.46
CA ASP A 291 17.49 -1.87 -53.10
C ASP A 291 16.39 -1.90 -52.05
N ALA A 292 15.20 -1.37 -52.37
CA ALA A 292 14.03 -1.43 -51.49
C ALA A 292 13.51 -2.87 -51.33
N VAL A 293 13.47 -3.63 -52.44
CA VAL A 293 13.12 -5.06 -52.42
C VAL A 293 14.14 -5.84 -51.59
N LYS A 294 15.44 -5.63 -51.82
CA LYS A 294 16.52 -6.27 -51.07
C LYS A 294 16.41 -5.96 -49.57
N ALA A 295 16.18 -4.71 -49.20
CA ALA A 295 16.01 -4.32 -47.79
C ALA A 295 14.82 -5.02 -47.14
N LYS A 296 13.68 -5.13 -47.84
CA LYS A 296 12.48 -5.79 -47.32
C LYS A 296 12.66 -7.30 -47.17
N VAL A 297 13.21 -7.96 -48.19
CA VAL A 297 13.50 -9.41 -48.16
C VAL A 297 14.57 -9.72 -47.11
N LEU A 298 15.60 -8.89 -46.98
CA LEU A 298 16.61 -9.00 -45.93
C LEU A 298 15.94 -8.92 -44.55
N ALA A 299 15.14 -7.90 -44.27
CA ALA A 299 14.46 -7.75 -42.99
C ALA A 299 13.56 -8.94 -42.65
N ALA A 300 12.76 -9.42 -43.61
CA ALA A 300 11.89 -10.58 -43.43
C ALA A 300 12.69 -11.87 -43.19
N THR A 301 13.76 -12.09 -43.95
CA THR A 301 14.60 -13.29 -43.84
C THR A 301 15.43 -13.28 -42.55
N VAL A 302 15.95 -12.13 -42.13
CA VAL A 302 16.60 -11.95 -40.82
C VAL A 302 15.62 -12.26 -39.70
N GLN A 303 14.38 -11.77 -39.78
CA GLN A 303 13.37 -12.09 -38.77
C GLN A 303 13.04 -13.59 -38.72
N ALA A 304 12.89 -14.24 -39.88
CA ALA A 304 12.69 -15.69 -39.96
C ALA A 304 13.88 -16.46 -39.36
N LYS A 305 15.12 -16.02 -39.62
CA LYS A 305 16.31 -16.60 -39.02
C LYS A 305 16.40 -16.37 -37.51
N ARG A 306 16.02 -15.20 -37.00
CA ARG A 306 15.93 -14.98 -35.54
C ARG A 306 14.97 -15.98 -34.89
N VAL A 307 13.80 -16.23 -35.48
CA VAL A 307 12.85 -17.23 -34.98
C VAL A 307 13.48 -18.63 -34.96
N GLU A 308 14.26 -18.98 -35.99
CA GLU A 308 14.99 -20.24 -36.04
C GLU A 308 16.05 -20.37 -34.93
N PHE A 309 16.86 -19.33 -34.71
CA PHE A 309 17.83 -19.27 -33.60
C PHE A 309 17.13 -19.39 -32.25
N THR A 310 16.08 -18.60 -32.03
CA THR A 310 15.28 -18.64 -30.80
C THR A 310 14.71 -20.03 -30.53
N LYS A 311 14.18 -20.70 -31.57
CA LYS A 311 13.67 -22.05 -31.47
C LYS A 311 14.79 -23.04 -31.11
N PHE A 312 15.92 -23.00 -31.82
CA PHE A 312 17.04 -23.89 -31.55
C PHE A 312 17.56 -23.74 -30.11
N ILE A 313 17.78 -22.50 -29.67
CA ILE A 313 18.23 -22.20 -28.31
C ILE A 313 17.23 -22.72 -27.29
N SER A 314 15.93 -22.47 -27.50
CA SER A 314 14.87 -22.95 -26.62
C SER A 314 14.81 -24.48 -26.56
N ASP A 315 14.93 -25.16 -27.70
CA ASP A 315 14.91 -26.62 -27.78
C ASP A 315 16.10 -27.23 -27.03
N ARG A 316 17.31 -26.67 -27.18
CA ARG A 316 18.50 -27.13 -26.44
C ARG A 316 18.36 -26.96 -24.94
N MET A 317 17.85 -25.82 -24.48
CA MET A 317 17.60 -25.58 -23.05
C MET A 317 16.50 -26.49 -22.50
N GLN A 318 15.44 -26.76 -23.28
CA GLN A 318 14.39 -27.71 -22.85
C GLN A 318 14.92 -29.14 -22.78
N LEU A 319 15.78 -29.55 -23.72
CA LEU A 319 16.40 -30.85 -23.73
C LEU A 319 17.30 -31.06 -22.50
N SER A 320 18.03 -30.05 -22.04
CA SER A 320 18.85 -30.16 -20.82
C SER A 320 18.02 -30.32 -19.55
N MET A 321 16.75 -29.87 -19.55
CA MET A 321 15.83 -30.04 -18.43
C MET A 321 15.01 -31.34 -18.49
N ARG A 322 15.18 -32.15 -19.55
CA ARG A 322 14.38 -33.35 -19.76
C ARG A 322 14.64 -34.38 -18.65
N GLY A 323 13.57 -34.80 -17.98
CA GLY A 323 13.64 -35.79 -16.91
C GLY A 323 13.84 -35.18 -15.51
N VAL A 324 14.03 -33.85 -15.40
CA VAL A 324 14.06 -33.16 -14.11
C VAL A 324 12.62 -32.98 -13.60
N PRO A 325 12.29 -33.45 -12.38
CA PRO A 325 10.94 -33.34 -11.84
C PRO A 325 10.55 -31.89 -11.55
N GLN A 326 9.25 -31.59 -11.66
CA GLN A 326 8.70 -30.26 -11.39
C GLN A 326 7.67 -30.30 -10.25
N VAL A 327 7.69 -29.27 -9.41
CA VAL A 327 6.69 -29.03 -8.36
C VAL A 327 6.20 -27.59 -8.50
N ASN A 328 4.90 -27.39 -8.67
CA ASN A 328 4.27 -26.08 -8.89
C ASN A 328 4.90 -25.29 -10.05
N GLY A 329 5.30 -25.98 -11.12
CA GLY A 329 5.95 -25.40 -12.31
C GLY A 329 7.46 -25.18 -12.18
N TYR A 330 8.02 -25.24 -10.96
CA TYR A 330 9.46 -25.08 -10.73
C TYR A 330 10.19 -26.43 -10.79
N TYR A 331 11.40 -26.45 -11.33
CA TYR A 331 12.25 -27.63 -11.36
C TYR A 331 12.86 -27.91 -9.98
N THR A 332 12.84 -29.18 -9.59
CA THR A 332 13.58 -29.69 -8.43
C THR A 332 14.96 -30.14 -8.89
N LEU A 333 15.93 -29.24 -8.78
CA LEU A 333 17.28 -29.45 -9.29
C LEU A 333 18.04 -30.46 -8.40
N PRO A 334 18.75 -31.45 -8.98
CA PRO A 334 19.63 -32.34 -8.23
C PRO A 334 20.76 -31.59 -7.50
N PRO A 335 21.33 -32.15 -6.41
CA PRO A 335 22.46 -31.54 -5.71
C PRO A 335 23.70 -31.31 -6.57
N ASP A 336 23.91 -32.13 -7.60
CA ASP A 336 25.01 -32.05 -8.57
C ASP A 336 24.63 -31.32 -9.87
N TRP A 337 23.56 -30.51 -9.84
CA TRP A 337 23.03 -29.81 -11.01
C TRP A 337 24.07 -28.99 -11.78
N LEU A 338 24.98 -28.29 -11.09
CA LEU A 338 26.04 -27.50 -11.72
C LEU A 338 26.95 -28.32 -12.66
N SER A 339 27.06 -29.64 -12.44
CA SER A 339 27.84 -30.53 -13.30
C SER A 339 27.02 -31.13 -14.45
N GLN A 340 25.69 -31.09 -14.35
CA GLN A 340 24.75 -31.64 -15.34
C GLN A 340 24.12 -30.57 -16.24
N GLU A 341 24.14 -29.31 -15.81
CA GLU A 341 23.53 -28.22 -16.56
C GLU A 341 24.24 -27.97 -17.89
N LEU A 342 23.46 -27.57 -18.91
CA LEU A 342 24.04 -27.06 -20.15
C LEU A 342 24.64 -25.69 -19.87
N SER A 343 25.97 -25.58 -19.79
CA SER A 343 26.63 -24.28 -19.62
C SER A 343 26.35 -23.36 -20.81
N LEU A 344 26.29 -22.04 -20.57
CA LEU A 344 26.13 -21.07 -21.66
C LEU A 344 27.32 -21.11 -22.64
N ALA A 345 28.51 -21.52 -22.18
CA ALA A 345 29.69 -21.75 -23.02
C ALA A 345 29.49 -22.91 -23.99
N ALA A 346 28.94 -24.03 -23.53
CA ALA A 346 28.61 -25.16 -24.41
C ALA A 346 27.53 -24.78 -25.43
N LEU A 347 26.48 -24.09 -24.98
CA LEU A 347 25.43 -23.59 -25.88
C LEU A 347 25.99 -22.63 -26.94
N SER A 348 26.88 -21.72 -26.56
CA SER A 348 27.56 -20.80 -27.48
C SER A 348 28.35 -21.56 -28.54
N ALA A 349 29.13 -22.58 -28.15
CA ALA A 349 29.88 -23.41 -29.09
C ALA A 349 28.97 -24.18 -30.06
N GLU A 350 27.86 -24.75 -29.59
CA GLU A 350 26.89 -25.45 -30.44
C GLU A 350 26.21 -24.52 -31.45
N ILE A 351 25.90 -23.28 -31.07
CA ILE A 351 25.35 -22.26 -31.98
C ILE A 351 26.38 -21.90 -33.06
N ALA A 352 27.64 -21.70 -32.65
CA ALA A 352 28.73 -21.37 -33.57
C ALA A 352 28.92 -22.47 -34.62
N GLU A 353 28.96 -23.74 -34.17
CA GLU A 353 29.11 -24.91 -35.04
C GLU A 353 27.92 -25.07 -35.99
N LYS A 354 26.69 -25.02 -35.46
CA LYS A 354 25.48 -25.27 -36.26
C LYS A 354 25.25 -24.22 -37.33
N TYR A 355 25.51 -22.94 -37.01
CA TYR A 355 25.18 -21.82 -37.90
C TYR A 355 26.41 -21.24 -38.63
N GLY A 356 27.61 -21.72 -38.33
CA GLY A 356 28.85 -21.24 -38.95
C GLY A 356 29.15 -19.77 -38.62
N ILE A 357 28.77 -19.32 -37.41
CA ILE A 357 29.03 -17.94 -36.94
C ILE A 357 30.12 -17.93 -35.85
N ALA A 358 30.66 -16.74 -35.54
CA ALA A 358 31.51 -16.58 -34.37
C ALA A 358 30.75 -16.95 -33.09
N ALA A 359 31.44 -17.55 -32.12
CA ALA A 359 30.84 -17.97 -30.86
C ALA A 359 30.16 -16.79 -30.14
N PRO A 360 28.86 -16.89 -29.82
CA PRO A 360 28.15 -15.90 -29.01
C PRO A 360 28.90 -15.53 -27.73
N ALA A 361 28.96 -14.23 -27.44
CA ALA A 361 29.68 -13.72 -26.27
C ALA A 361 28.92 -14.03 -24.98
N ILE A 362 29.66 -14.30 -23.90
CA ILE A 362 29.12 -14.56 -22.56
C ILE A 362 29.62 -13.47 -21.63
N ALA A 363 28.72 -12.90 -20.85
CA ALA A 363 29.03 -11.90 -19.85
C ALA A 363 28.44 -12.31 -18.49
N THR A 364 29.01 -11.75 -17.42
CA THR A 364 28.60 -12.02 -16.04
C THR A 364 28.65 -10.72 -15.24
N THR A 365 27.88 -10.66 -14.16
CA THR A 365 28.02 -9.60 -13.13
C THR A 365 29.30 -9.72 -12.31
N GLY A 366 30.08 -10.80 -12.49
CA GLY A 366 31.32 -11.03 -11.77
C GLY A 366 31.08 -11.34 -10.29
N GLU A 367 31.98 -10.87 -9.43
CA GLU A 367 31.87 -11.10 -7.98
C GLU A 367 30.85 -10.17 -7.29
N GLY A 368 30.45 -9.09 -7.93
CA GLY A 368 29.49 -8.12 -7.40
C GLY A 368 28.04 -8.64 -7.41
N TRP A 369 27.29 -8.23 -6.39
CA TRP A 369 25.83 -8.43 -6.32
C TRP A 369 25.11 -7.31 -7.05
N VAL A 370 24.15 -7.65 -7.91
CA VAL A 370 23.35 -6.65 -8.63
C VAL A 370 21.95 -6.62 -8.04
N ALA A 371 21.54 -5.43 -7.57
CA ALA A 371 20.19 -5.23 -7.07
C ALA A 371 19.17 -5.24 -8.22
N ARG A 372 17.92 -5.60 -7.93
CA ARG A 372 16.83 -5.62 -8.93
C ARG A 372 16.72 -4.33 -9.76
N THR A 373 16.89 -3.17 -9.13
CA THR A 373 16.82 -1.85 -9.78
C THR A 373 17.95 -1.60 -10.76
N GLU A 374 19.11 -2.23 -10.54
CA GLU A 374 20.32 -2.08 -11.36
C GLU A 374 20.31 -3.01 -12.57
N VAL A 375 19.56 -4.12 -12.53
CA VAL A 375 19.42 -5.06 -13.66
C VAL A 375 18.95 -4.34 -14.93
N ALA A 376 18.03 -3.39 -14.80
CA ALA A 376 17.51 -2.61 -15.92
C ALA A 376 18.57 -1.70 -16.57
N ALA A 377 19.63 -1.33 -15.82
CA ALA A 377 20.71 -0.47 -16.31
C ALA A 377 21.80 -1.24 -17.07
N ILE A 378 21.78 -2.59 -17.05
CA ILE A 378 22.77 -3.41 -17.76
C ILE A 378 22.60 -3.20 -19.29
N PRO A 379 23.64 -2.73 -20.01
CA PRO A 379 23.54 -2.46 -21.44
C PRO A 379 23.08 -3.68 -22.24
N GLY A 380 22.11 -3.48 -23.13
CA GLY A 380 21.54 -4.54 -23.97
C GLY A 380 20.52 -5.41 -23.22
N ILE A 381 20.98 -6.26 -22.31
CA ILE A 381 20.11 -7.24 -21.64
C ILE A 381 19.11 -6.61 -20.67
N GLY A 382 19.42 -5.47 -20.05
CA GLY A 382 18.52 -4.81 -19.09
C GLY A 382 17.17 -4.43 -19.68
N SER A 383 17.14 -4.10 -20.98
CA SER A 383 15.91 -3.77 -21.73
C SER A 383 15.41 -4.90 -22.65
N ALA A 384 16.09 -6.06 -22.66
CA ALA A 384 15.66 -7.21 -23.44
C ALA A 384 14.35 -7.80 -22.89
N THR A 385 13.48 -8.28 -23.79
CA THR A 385 12.14 -8.75 -23.44
C THR A 385 11.80 -10.10 -24.05
N THR A 386 10.84 -10.80 -23.44
CA THR A 386 10.29 -12.06 -23.95
C THR A 386 8.77 -12.08 -23.84
N ASN A 387 8.10 -12.66 -24.83
CA ASN A 387 6.65 -12.87 -24.84
C ASN A 387 6.27 -14.30 -24.44
N ARG A 388 7.20 -15.05 -23.83
CA ARG A 388 6.96 -16.46 -23.48
C ARG A 388 5.87 -16.64 -22.42
N PHE A 389 5.63 -15.62 -21.61
CA PHE A 389 4.70 -15.66 -20.47
C PHE A 389 3.35 -14.98 -20.75
N GLY A 390 3.09 -14.49 -21.97
CA GLY A 390 1.82 -13.85 -22.32
C GLY A 390 1.92 -12.86 -23.48
N SER A 391 0.85 -12.09 -23.70
CA SER A 391 0.80 -11.05 -24.73
C SER A 391 1.60 -9.80 -24.38
N GLN A 392 1.83 -9.56 -23.08
CA GLN A 392 2.66 -8.45 -22.60
C GLN A 392 4.13 -8.90 -22.52
N PRO A 393 5.07 -8.16 -23.15
CA PRO A 393 6.49 -8.47 -23.05
C PRO A 393 6.98 -8.35 -21.60
N VAL A 394 7.76 -9.34 -21.16
CA VAL A 394 8.39 -9.39 -19.84
C VAL A 394 9.87 -9.10 -20.00
N ASN A 395 10.40 -8.13 -19.23
CA ASN A 395 11.81 -7.75 -19.28
C ASN A 395 12.67 -8.53 -18.27
N THR A 396 14.00 -8.42 -18.42
CA THR A 396 15.00 -9.08 -17.56
C THR A 396 14.79 -8.77 -16.08
N ALA A 397 14.55 -7.52 -15.70
CA ALA A 397 14.35 -7.14 -14.30
C ALA A 397 13.10 -7.79 -13.68
N GLN A 398 12.02 -7.94 -14.46
CA GLN A 398 10.80 -8.64 -14.04
C GLN A 398 11.02 -10.15 -13.89
N LEU A 399 11.89 -10.77 -14.71
CA LEU A 399 12.24 -12.19 -14.57
C LEU A 399 13.05 -12.45 -13.30
N VAL A 400 13.99 -11.55 -12.96
CA VAL A 400 14.78 -11.64 -11.73
C VAL A 400 13.91 -11.41 -10.50
N GLU A 401 12.98 -10.47 -10.56
CA GLU A 401 12.00 -10.25 -9.49
C GLU A 401 11.10 -11.47 -9.25
N ALA A 402 10.71 -12.16 -10.32
CA ALA A 402 9.81 -13.30 -10.24
C ALA A 402 10.47 -14.60 -9.78
N LEU A 403 11.77 -14.57 -9.44
CA LEU A 403 12.50 -15.76 -8.99
C LEU A 403 11.77 -16.41 -7.82
N ARG A 404 11.65 -17.74 -7.90
CA ARG A 404 11.07 -18.58 -6.83
C ARG A 404 11.65 -18.22 -5.47
N GLU A 405 12.94 -18.00 -5.42
CA GLU A 405 13.69 -17.75 -4.19
C GLU A 405 13.44 -16.35 -3.58
N PHE A 406 12.88 -15.41 -4.34
CA PHE A 406 12.37 -14.12 -3.85
C PHE A 406 10.86 -14.11 -3.60
N GLY A 407 10.24 -15.30 -3.46
CA GLY A 407 8.81 -15.46 -3.20
C GLY A 407 7.98 -15.88 -4.41
N GLY A 408 8.56 -15.83 -5.63
CA GLY A 408 7.95 -16.34 -6.86
C GLY A 408 6.70 -15.58 -7.32
N LYS A 409 6.32 -15.77 -8.58
CA LYS A 409 5.02 -15.34 -9.12
C LYS A 409 4.37 -16.49 -9.88
N SER A 410 3.08 -16.72 -9.66
CA SER A 410 2.34 -17.84 -10.30
C SER A 410 2.30 -17.76 -11.83
N THR A 411 2.44 -16.56 -12.39
CA THR A 411 2.42 -16.31 -13.84
C THR A 411 3.81 -16.30 -14.49
N LEU A 412 4.87 -16.11 -13.69
CA LEU A 412 6.26 -16.00 -14.15
C LEU A 412 7.11 -17.02 -13.41
N ILE A 413 7.29 -18.18 -14.04
CA ILE A 413 8.06 -19.28 -13.48
C ILE A 413 9.54 -19.07 -13.82
N THR A 414 10.28 -18.47 -12.89
CA THR A 414 11.75 -18.31 -12.96
C THR A 414 12.40 -18.82 -11.67
N GLN A 415 13.61 -19.37 -11.78
CA GLN A 415 14.35 -19.89 -10.62
C GLN A 415 15.87 -19.83 -10.86
N VAL A 416 16.64 -19.85 -9.78
CA VAL A 416 18.10 -19.94 -9.82
C VAL A 416 18.55 -21.24 -10.51
N GLY A 417 19.64 -21.18 -11.28
CA GLY A 417 20.24 -22.32 -11.97
C GLY A 417 19.52 -22.78 -13.24
N VAL A 418 18.40 -22.14 -13.61
CA VAL A 418 17.66 -22.45 -14.83
C VAL A 418 17.77 -21.27 -15.80
N ALA A 419 18.06 -21.58 -17.06
CA ALA A 419 18.15 -20.56 -18.11
C ALA A 419 16.77 -19.95 -18.39
N SER A 420 16.74 -18.63 -18.62
CA SER A 420 15.54 -17.91 -19.02
C SER A 420 15.07 -18.35 -20.40
N PRO A 421 13.80 -18.08 -20.76
CA PRO A 421 13.42 -18.00 -22.16
C PRO A 421 14.33 -17.03 -22.91
N VAL A 422 14.46 -17.22 -24.22
CA VAL A 422 15.21 -16.28 -25.07
C VAL A 422 14.55 -14.91 -25.00
N LEU A 423 15.36 -13.90 -24.69
CA LEU A 423 14.96 -12.50 -24.71
C LEU A 423 15.46 -11.84 -25.99
N GLN A 424 14.75 -10.84 -26.46
CA GLN A 424 15.11 -10.03 -27.62
C GLN A 424 15.33 -8.58 -27.20
N GLY A 425 16.50 -8.03 -27.55
CA GLY A 425 16.82 -6.61 -27.38
C GLY A 425 16.21 -5.72 -28.47
N ALA A 426 16.24 -4.41 -28.24
CA ALA A 426 15.69 -3.42 -29.18
C ALA A 426 16.35 -3.44 -30.57
N THR A 427 17.64 -3.78 -30.63
CA THR A 427 18.46 -3.95 -31.85
C THR A 427 18.24 -5.30 -32.55
N GLY A 428 17.43 -6.20 -31.95
CA GLY A 428 17.20 -7.56 -32.43
C GLY A 428 18.24 -8.58 -31.98
N ASP A 429 19.14 -8.21 -31.07
CA ASP A 429 20.06 -9.15 -30.41
C ASP A 429 19.26 -10.15 -29.58
N LEU A 430 19.71 -11.41 -29.52
CA LEU A 430 19.08 -12.45 -28.71
C LEU A 430 19.91 -12.70 -27.45
N PHE A 431 19.24 -12.80 -26.31
CA PHE A 431 19.85 -13.01 -25.01
C PHE A 431 19.29 -14.26 -24.34
N VAL A 432 20.16 -14.97 -23.62
CA VAL A 432 19.76 -16.01 -22.66
C VAL A 432 20.39 -15.65 -21.33
N LEU A 433 19.58 -15.54 -20.28
CA LEU A 433 20.01 -15.22 -18.93
C LEU A 433 20.02 -16.50 -18.08
N ARG A 434 20.97 -16.61 -17.16
CA ARG A 434 20.89 -17.52 -16.02
C ARG A 434 21.26 -16.77 -14.75
N VAL A 435 20.45 -16.95 -13.71
CA VAL A 435 20.77 -16.48 -12.37
C VAL A 435 21.56 -17.58 -11.67
N THR A 436 22.77 -17.25 -11.21
CA THR A 436 23.74 -18.21 -10.66
C THR A 436 23.75 -18.22 -9.14
N ALA A 437 23.52 -17.06 -8.51
CA ALA A 437 23.42 -16.92 -7.07
C ALA A 437 22.46 -15.79 -6.71
N ILE A 438 21.96 -15.82 -5.47
CA ILE A 438 21.03 -14.82 -4.93
C ILE A 438 21.41 -14.47 -3.51
N GLU A 439 21.01 -13.28 -3.11
CA GLU A 439 20.99 -12.82 -1.72
C GLU A 439 19.61 -12.22 -1.46
N ALA A 440 18.83 -12.90 -0.62
CA ALA A 440 17.49 -12.47 -0.25
C ALA A 440 17.54 -11.25 0.66
N SER A 441 16.48 -10.44 0.58
CA SER A 441 16.38 -9.20 1.30
C SER A 441 16.46 -9.41 2.81
N ARG A 442 17.38 -8.69 3.45
CA ARG A 442 17.66 -8.82 4.88
C ARG A 442 18.11 -7.49 5.48
N ALA A 443 17.97 -7.38 6.79
CA ALA A 443 18.62 -6.30 7.53
C ALA A 443 20.15 -6.50 7.49
N PRO A 444 20.95 -5.43 7.45
CA PRO A 444 22.39 -5.55 7.60
C PRO A 444 22.72 -6.13 8.98
N GLY A 445 23.62 -7.12 9.02
CA GLY A 445 24.03 -7.75 10.27
C GLY A 445 25.09 -6.98 11.05
N THR A 446 25.79 -6.04 10.41
CA THR A 446 26.86 -5.24 11.01
C THR A 446 26.87 -3.82 10.45
N VAL A 447 27.48 -2.90 11.19
CA VAL A 447 27.65 -1.49 10.78
C VAL A 447 28.49 -1.41 9.51
N GLU A 448 29.52 -2.24 9.36
CA GLU A 448 30.46 -2.25 8.23
C GLU A 448 29.76 -2.45 6.88
N ALA A 449 28.69 -3.25 6.83
CA ALA A 449 27.96 -3.53 5.60
C ALA A 449 27.30 -2.27 4.99
N VAL A 450 26.97 -1.27 5.83
CA VAL A 450 26.26 -0.04 5.42
C VAL A 450 26.87 1.23 6.04
N ARG A 451 28.15 1.17 6.41
CA ARG A 451 28.83 2.20 7.22
C ARG A 451 28.79 3.58 6.59
N GLU A 452 29.04 3.67 5.29
CA GLU A 452 29.04 4.96 4.58
C GLU A 452 27.65 5.62 4.60
N ALA A 453 26.59 4.83 4.38
CA ALA A 453 25.21 5.31 4.44
C ALA A 453 24.82 5.76 5.86
N LEU A 454 25.18 4.97 6.88
CA LEU A 454 24.95 5.33 8.28
C LEU A 454 25.66 6.62 8.67
N ILE A 455 26.94 6.78 8.29
CA ILE A 455 27.70 8.00 8.57
C ILE A 455 27.04 9.22 7.90
N ALA A 456 26.59 9.09 6.65
CA ALA A 456 25.92 10.16 5.93
C ALA A 456 24.64 10.60 6.64
N ASP A 457 23.80 9.66 7.05
CA ASP A 457 22.51 9.93 7.68
C ASP A 457 22.64 10.45 9.12
N VAL A 458 23.54 9.89 9.93
CA VAL A 458 23.80 10.40 11.30
C VAL A 458 24.37 11.81 11.25
N ASN A 459 25.30 12.08 10.32
CA ASN A 459 25.81 13.44 10.11
C ASN A 459 24.70 14.39 9.63
N ARG A 460 23.80 13.92 8.75
CA ARG A 460 22.66 14.72 8.27
C ARG A 460 21.74 15.11 9.42
N ALA A 461 21.41 14.17 10.31
CA ALA A 461 20.60 14.45 11.51
C ALA A 461 21.31 15.43 12.45
N ALA A 462 22.59 15.19 12.77
CA ALA A 462 23.36 16.06 13.65
C ALA A 462 23.52 17.50 13.09
N ARG A 463 23.69 17.64 11.77
CA ARG A 463 23.74 18.97 11.13
C ARG A 463 22.41 19.68 11.21
N TYR A 464 21.30 18.96 11.02
CA TYR A 464 19.96 19.53 11.18
C TYR A 464 19.73 20.02 12.62
N GLU A 465 20.06 19.21 13.63
CA GLU A 465 19.94 19.62 15.03
C GLU A 465 20.76 20.88 15.34
N LYS A 466 21.98 20.95 14.82
CA LYS A 466 22.83 22.15 14.95
C LYS A 466 22.23 23.36 14.25
N LEU A 467 21.65 23.20 13.05
CA LEU A 467 20.95 24.27 12.34
C LEU A 467 19.73 24.77 13.12
N VAL A 468 18.94 23.87 13.70
CA VAL A 468 17.80 24.22 14.56
C VAL A 468 18.27 25.02 15.78
N GLY A 469 19.39 24.65 16.40
CA GLY A 469 20.01 25.43 17.48
C GLY A 469 20.47 26.84 17.06
N LEU A 470 20.79 27.05 15.78
CA LEU A 470 21.24 28.33 15.22
C LEU A 470 20.09 29.18 14.64
N THR A 471 18.84 28.76 14.79
CA THR A 471 17.67 29.42 14.16
C THR A 471 17.63 30.93 14.41
N SER A 472 17.85 31.39 15.65
CA SER A 472 17.81 32.82 15.99
C SER A 472 18.98 33.62 15.40
N GLU A 473 20.16 32.99 15.27
CA GLU A 473 21.34 33.61 14.66
C GLU A 473 21.16 33.74 13.16
N ILE A 474 20.70 32.66 12.51
CA ILE A 474 20.40 32.63 11.08
C ILE A 474 19.29 33.63 10.74
N GLN A 475 18.27 33.75 11.58
CA GLN A 475 17.22 34.75 11.39
C GLN A 475 17.78 36.17 11.48
N ARG A 476 18.65 36.46 12.45
CA ARG A 476 19.30 37.76 12.58
C ARG A 476 20.18 38.07 11.37
N GLU A 477 21.01 37.12 10.92
CA GLU A 477 21.84 37.27 9.72
C GLU A 477 20.99 37.53 8.47
N ALA A 478 19.89 36.79 8.29
CA ALA A 478 18.96 36.97 7.18
C ALA A 478 18.28 38.35 7.18
N VAL A 479 18.02 38.92 8.36
CA VAL A 479 17.39 40.24 8.51
C VAL A 479 18.39 41.38 8.31
N ASP A 480 19.59 41.24 8.88
CA ASP A 480 20.61 42.30 8.88
C ASP A 480 21.40 42.37 7.56
N GLN A 481 21.69 41.20 6.96
CA GLN A 481 22.57 41.08 5.79
C GLN A 481 21.86 40.51 4.55
N GLY A 482 20.64 39.99 4.70
CA GLY A 482 19.84 39.43 3.61
C GLY A 482 20.10 37.94 3.35
N LEU A 483 19.24 37.33 2.54
CA LEU A 483 19.28 35.89 2.23
C LEU A 483 20.55 35.48 1.48
N ALA A 484 21.14 36.37 0.68
CA ALA A 484 22.38 36.10 -0.04
C ALA A 484 23.58 35.88 0.88
N ALA A 485 23.61 36.57 2.04
CA ALA A 485 24.66 36.37 3.04
C ALA A 485 24.55 34.98 3.67
N VAL A 486 23.35 34.59 4.13
CA VAL A 486 23.07 33.25 4.66
C VAL A 486 23.42 32.17 3.63
N ALA A 487 23.00 32.35 2.38
CA ALA A 487 23.33 31.44 1.28
C ALA A 487 24.85 31.25 1.11
N LEU A 488 25.62 32.34 1.19
CA LEU A 488 27.08 32.30 1.08
C LEU A 488 27.74 31.64 2.30
N THR A 489 27.29 31.96 3.52
CA THR A 489 27.77 31.38 4.79
C THR A 489 27.61 29.86 4.80
N TYR A 490 26.46 29.36 4.37
CA TYR A 490 26.15 27.92 4.42
C TYR A 490 26.41 27.18 3.10
N GLY A 491 26.78 27.89 2.03
CA GLY A 491 27.16 27.33 0.73
C GLY A 491 26.00 26.78 -0.09
N VAL A 492 24.82 27.39 0.00
CA VAL A 492 23.60 26.99 -0.71
C VAL A 492 23.11 28.13 -1.62
N PRO A 493 22.35 27.86 -2.69
CA PRO A 493 21.80 28.92 -3.54
C PRO A 493 20.62 29.64 -2.89
N VAL A 494 20.41 30.90 -3.27
CA VAL A 494 19.11 31.58 -3.10
C VAL A 494 18.26 31.24 -4.30
N GLU A 495 17.05 30.76 -4.07
CA GLU A 495 16.08 30.44 -5.12
C GLU A 495 14.83 31.30 -4.96
N ALA A 496 14.17 31.63 -6.08
CA ALA A 496 12.89 32.33 -6.06
C ALA A 496 11.75 31.33 -6.26
N PHE A 497 10.66 31.49 -5.50
CA PHE A 497 9.42 30.75 -5.69
C PHE A 497 8.28 31.70 -6.05
N LYS A 498 7.33 31.18 -6.83
CA LYS A 498 6.17 31.94 -7.29
C LYS A 498 4.88 31.19 -7.01
N ASP A 499 3.90 31.94 -6.53
CA ASP A 499 2.51 31.52 -6.32
C ASP A 499 2.36 30.18 -5.59
N ILE A 500 3.15 29.96 -4.52
CA ILE A 500 2.98 28.78 -3.67
C ILE A 500 1.68 28.89 -2.88
N ARG A 501 0.96 27.78 -2.74
CA ARG A 501 -0.35 27.71 -2.08
C ARG A 501 -0.40 26.49 -1.16
N GLN A 502 -1.18 26.55 -0.09
CA GLN A 502 -1.39 25.38 0.77
C GLN A 502 -2.21 24.28 0.09
N GLY A 503 -3.10 24.66 -0.84
CA GLY A 503 -3.86 23.74 -1.66
C GLY A 503 -4.00 24.27 -3.08
N ASP A 504 -3.55 23.49 -4.05
CA ASP A 504 -3.71 23.83 -5.46
C ASP A 504 -5.20 23.74 -5.89
N ARG A 505 -5.68 24.78 -6.58
CA ARG A 505 -7.07 24.91 -7.04
C ARG A 505 -7.54 23.71 -7.86
N GLN A 506 -6.69 23.19 -8.73
CA GLN A 506 -7.01 22.07 -9.62
C GLN A 506 -7.16 20.76 -8.86
N PHE A 507 -6.49 20.60 -7.72
CA PHE A 507 -6.60 19.39 -6.90
C PHE A 507 -7.73 19.49 -5.88
N LEU A 508 -7.97 20.67 -5.33
CA LEU A 508 -9.06 20.91 -4.37
C LEU A 508 -10.44 20.60 -4.95
N GLN A 509 -10.67 20.86 -6.25
CA GLN A 509 -11.92 20.48 -6.92
C GLN A 509 -12.15 18.95 -6.99
N TYR A 510 -11.08 18.16 -6.90
CA TYR A 510 -11.14 16.69 -6.83
C TYR A 510 -11.13 16.16 -5.39
N GLY A 511 -11.11 17.03 -4.38
CA GLY A 511 -11.03 16.64 -2.97
C GLY A 511 -9.63 16.26 -2.51
N LEU A 512 -8.59 16.71 -3.20
CA LEU A 512 -7.19 16.48 -2.85
C LEU A 512 -6.51 17.78 -2.43
N LYS A 513 -5.81 17.76 -1.29
CA LYS A 513 -4.96 18.87 -0.82
C LYS A 513 -3.51 18.52 -1.10
N LEU A 514 -2.90 19.19 -2.08
CA LEU A 514 -1.47 19.11 -2.35
C LEU A 514 -0.84 20.49 -2.13
N PRO A 515 0.22 20.58 -1.31
CA PRO A 515 0.93 21.83 -1.11
C PRO A 515 1.76 22.20 -2.36
N GLY A 516 2.00 23.50 -2.53
CA GLY A 516 2.94 24.00 -3.53
C GLY A 516 4.35 23.43 -3.33
N GLN A 517 5.09 23.32 -4.43
CA GLN A 517 6.49 22.85 -4.40
C GLN A 517 7.42 24.01 -4.04
N LEU A 518 8.25 23.82 -3.02
CA LEU A 518 9.30 24.77 -2.65
C LEU A 518 10.61 24.39 -3.36
N PRO A 519 11.31 25.33 -4.02
CA PRO A 519 12.66 25.10 -4.54
C PRO A 519 13.59 24.57 -3.44
N GLY A 520 14.45 23.61 -3.77
CA GLY A 520 15.39 22.99 -2.85
C GLY A 520 14.80 22.01 -1.81
N LEU A 521 13.52 22.16 -1.42
CA LEU A 521 12.86 21.34 -0.39
C LEU A 521 11.85 20.33 -0.96
N GLY A 522 11.18 20.67 -2.07
CA GLY A 522 10.05 19.93 -2.64
C GLY A 522 8.73 20.24 -1.93
N ALA A 523 7.81 19.27 -1.91
CA ALA A 523 6.53 19.38 -1.22
C ALA A 523 6.71 19.18 0.29
N ASP A 524 6.43 20.23 1.05
CA ASP A 524 6.41 20.20 2.51
C ASP A 524 5.19 21.00 3.02
N ALA A 525 4.18 20.29 3.50
CA ALA A 525 2.91 20.89 3.90
C ALA A 525 3.08 21.83 5.10
N GLY A 526 3.96 21.49 6.04
CA GLY A 526 4.22 22.30 7.24
C GLY A 526 4.91 23.63 6.90
N ALA A 527 5.96 23.58 6.09
CA ALA A 527 6.69 24.77 5.64
C ALA A 527 5.81 25.69 4.80
N VAL A 528 5.06 25.14 3.82
CA VAL A 528 4.15 25.95 2.99
C VAL A 528 3.05 26.58 3.83
N LYS A 529 2.46 25.83 4.78
CA LYS A 529 1.46 26.36 5.70
C LYS A 529 2.00 27.54 6.50
N ALA A 530 3.18 27.39 7.12
CA ALA A 530 3.81 28.43 7.92
C ALA A 530 4.14 29.70 7.09
N ILE A 531 4.61 29.54 5.85
CA ILE A 531 4.87 30.68 4.94
C ILE A 531 3.58 31.43 4.62
N VAL A 532 2.51 30.71 4.25
CA VAL A 532 1.22 31.31 3.88
C VAL A 532 0.55 31.99 5.07
N GLU A 533 0.54 31.35 6.24
CA GLU A 533 -0.01 31.95 7.46
C GLU A 533 0.76 33.21 7.87
N ARG A 534 2.11 33.18 7.76
CA ARG A 534 2.93 34.36 8.02
C ARG A 534 2.61 35.49 7.05
N ALA A 535 2.48 35.20 5.76
CA ALA A 535 2.16 36.19 4.73
C ALA A 535 0.79 36.83 4.97
N MET A 536 -0.23 36.02 5.32
CA MET A 536 -1.58 36.51 5.62
C MET A 536 -1.66 37.32 6.92
N GLY A 537 -0.73 37.12 7.86
CA GLY A 537 -0.66 37.89 9.10
C GLY A 537 0.07 39.24 8.98
N LEU A 538 0.60 39.59 7.81
CA LEU A 538 1.28 40.87 7.60
C LEU A 538 0.29 42.04 7.56
N PRO A 539 0.68 43.25 7.99
CA PRO A 539 -0.22 44.41 8.01
C PRO A 539 -0.80 44.73 6.62
N GLU A 540 -2.12 44.87 6.55
CA GLU A 540 -2.82 45.29 5.34
C GLU A 540 -2.68 46.81 5.16
N GLY A 541 -2.40 47.28 3.93
CA GLY A 541 -2.40 48.71 3.58
C GLY A 541 -1.09 49.28 3.02
N LYS A 542 0.00 48.49 3.01
CA LYS A 542 1.24 48.80 2.27
C LYS A 542 1.68 47.59 1.44
N PRO A 543 2.35 47.79 0.29
CA PRO A 543 3.01 46.70 -0.41
C PRO A 543 3.98 45.96 0.53
N ILE A 544 3.98 44.63 0.51
CA ILE A 544 4.87 43.79 1.36
C ILE A 544 6.35 44.14 1.15
N SER A 545 6.71 44.61 -0.05
CA SER A 545 8.05 45.11 -0.38
C SER A 545 8.50 46.29 0.48
N GLU A 546 7.58 47.08 1.05
CA GLU A 546 7.86 48.26 1.88
C GLU A 546 7.87 47.95 3.39
N LEU A 547 7.47 46.73 3.79
CA LEU A 547 7.52 46.31 5.18
C LEU A 547 8.97 46.06 5.64
N PRO A 548 9.28 46.22 6.94
CA PRO A 548 10.59 45.88 7.48
C PRO A 548 10.98 44.43 7.15
N VAL A 549 12.25 44.21 6.81
CA VAL A 549 12.77 42.88 6.43
C VAL A 549 12.50 41.84 7.52
N GLY A 550 12.63 42.22 8.79
CA GLY A 550 12.34 41.35 9.93
C GLY A 550 10.89 40.86 10.02
N GLU A 551 9.93 41.60 9.46
CA GLU A 551 8.53 41.17 9.46
C GLU A 551 8.26 40.16 8.35
N ARG A 552 8.91 40.31 7.19
CA ARG A 552 8.72 39.45 6.01
C ARG A 552 9.70 38.28 5.89
N THR A 553 10.69 38.20 6.78
CA THR A 553 11.66 37.09 6.83
C THR A 553 11.32 36.14 7.97
N LEU A 554 11.29 34.85 7.67
CA LEU A 554 11.01 33.79 8.64
C LEU A 554 11.97 32.61 8.45
N VAL A 555 12.24 31.91 9.55
CA VAL A 555 13.04 30.69 9.57
C VAL A 555 12.17 29.55 10.09
N ILE A 556 12.07 28.46 9.33
CA ILE A 556 11.13 27.38 9.57
C ILE A 556 11.89 26.05 9.61
N PRO A 557 11.82 25.29 10.72
CA PRO A 557 12.35 23.94 10.77
C PRO A 557 11.43 22.98 9.98
N ALA A 558 11.99 22.32 8.97
CA ALA A 558 11.33 21.24 8.22
C ALA A 558 11.88 19.89 8.70
N ALA A 559 11.36 19.40 9.83
CA ALA A 559 11.86 18.20 10.52
C ALA A 559 11.82 16.96 9.61
N ASP A 560 10.72 16.75 8.88
CA ASP A 560 10.53 15.58 8.00
C ASP A 560 11.62 15.47 6.93
N LYS A 561 12.20 16.59 6.51
CA LYS A 561 13.26 16.66 5.49
C LYS A 561 14.66 16.89 6.07
N LEU A 562 14.78 17.07 7.39
CA LEU A 562 16.03 17.44 8.09
C LEU A 562 16.66 18.71 7.49
N SER A 563 15.82 19.71 7.23
CA SER A 563 16.22 20.97 6.60
C SER A 563 15.72 22.17 7.41
N LEU A 564 16.49 23.25 7.42
CA LEU A 564 16.06 24.55 7.94
C LEU A 564 15.80 25.49 6.75
N VAL A 565 14.61 26.07 6.70
CA VAL A 565 14.17 26.89 5.58
C VAL A 565 14.18 28.35 5.99
N VAL A 566 14.90 29.20 5.26
CA VAL A 566 14.89 30.65 5.44
C VAL A 566 14.15 31.28 4.27
N VAL A 567 13.08 32.00 4.54
CA VAL A 567 12.21 32.58 3.51
C VAL A 567 12.12 34.08 3.70
N ARG A 568 12.16 34.81 2.59
CA ARG A 568 11.71 36.21 2.51
C ARG A 568 10.48 36.27 1.63
N ILE A 569 9.39 36.79 2.18
CA ILE A 569 8.14 36.98 1.46
C ILE A 569 8.23 38.30 0.70
N ASP A 570 8.03 38.27 -0.62
CA ASP A 570 8.06 39.46 -1.46
C ASP A 570 6.65 39.91 -1.85
N SER A 571 5.72 38.97 -2.06
CA SER A 571 4.33 39.29 -2.37
C SER A 571 3.33 38.22 -1.90
N LEU A 572 2.10 38.67 -1.66
CA LEU A 572 0.93 37.86 -1.37
C LEU A 572 -0.16 38.25 -2.38
N THR A 573 -0.61 37.26 -3.14
CA THR A 573 -1.76 37.39 -4.03
C THR A 573 -2.96 36.73 -3.34
N PRO A 574 -3.86 37.51 -2.73
CA PRO A 574 -5.04 36.95 -2.09
C PRO A 574 -5.98 36.33 -3.13
N MET A 575 -6.82 35.42 -2.67
CA MET A 575 -7.86 34.82 -3.50
C MET A 575 -8.89 35.88 -3.94
N THR A 576 -9.36 35.80 -5.18
CA THR A 576 -10.42 36.70 -5.68
C THR A 576 -11.79 36.28 -5.14
N GLN A 577 -12.63 37.26 -4.76
CA GLN A 577 -14.00 36.97 -4.27
C GLN A 577 -14.86 36.22 -5.30
N ALA A 578 -14.60 36.39 -6.59
CA ALA A 578 -15.34 35.71 -7.66
C ALA A 578 -15.14 34.19 -7.67
N ASP A 579 -14.02 33.70 -7.15
CA ASP A 579 -13.69 32.27 -7.12
C ASP A 579 -14.33 31.52 -5.94
N ILE A 580 -14.72 32.25 -4.89
CA ILE A 580 -15.21 31.70 -3.62
C ILE A 580 -16.52 30.90 -3.81
N PRO A 581 -17.56 31.39 -4.50
CA PRO A 581 -18.84 30.67 -4.58
C PRO A 581 -18.73 29.31 -5.28
N ALA A 582 -17.89 29.21 -6.32
CA ALA A 582 -17.69 27.96 -7.07
C ALA A 582 -16.99 26.88 -6.23
N LEU A 583 -16.07 27.28 -5.34
CA LEU A 583 -15.35 26.35 -4.46
C LEU A 583 -16.18 25.95 -3.24
N VAL A 584 -16.85 26.92 -2.60
CA VAL A 584 -17.68 26.68 -1.41
C VAL A 584 -18.91 25.83 -1.73
N SER A 585 -19.43 25.87 -2.97
CA SER A 585 -20.51 24.99 -3.43
C SER A 585 -20.04 23.56 -3.75
N ASN A 586 -18.74 23.33 -3.93
CA ASN A 586 -18.20 22.01 -4.23
C ASN A 586 -18.15 21.13 -2.95
N GLN A 587 -18.90 20.03 -2.94
CA GLN A 587 -18.93 19.08 -1.81
C GLN A 587 -17.55 18.48 -1.49
N ARG A 588 -16.71 18.24 -2.50
CA ARG A 588 -15.35 17.69 -2.32
C ARG A 588 -14.39 18.68 -1.68
N PHE A 589 -14.60 19.99 -1.91
CA PHE A 589 -13.84 21.02 -1.21
C PHE A 589 -14.25 21.07 0.27
N ARG A 590 -15.54 20.96 0.57
CA ARG A 590 -16.04 20.92 1.96
C ARG A 590 -15.47 19.73 2.73
N SER A 591 -15.33 18.56 2.10
CA SER A 591 -14.71 17.40 2.73
C SER A 591 -13.21 17.62 3.01
N VAL A 592 -12.48 18.31 2.13
CA VAL A 592 -11.08 18.68 2.39
C VAL A 592 -10.99 19.60 3.62
N VAL A 593 -11.81 20.66 3.68
CA VAL A 593 -11.83 21.58 4.82
C VAL A 593 -12.24 20.88 6.12
N ALA A 594 -13.20 19.95 6.05
CA ALA A 594 -13.61 19.14 7.20
C ALA A 594 -12.47 18.21 7.67
N SER A 595 -11.77 17.55 6.74
CA SER A 595 -10.66 16.64 7.06
C SER A 595 -9.46 17.36 7.67
N ASP A 596 -9.13 18.58 7.21
CA ASP A 596 -8.03 19.41 7.74
C ASP A 596 -8.29 19.79 9.21
N GLN A 597 -9.57 19.94 9.57
CA GLN A 597 -10.00 20.20 10.96
C GLN A 597 -10.13 18.92 11.78
N GLY A 598 -10.36 17.79 11.14
CA GLY A 598 -10.25 16.48 11.78
C GLY A 598 -8.79 16.17 12.16
N SER A 599 -7.82 16.44 11.30
CA SER A 599 -6.44 15.99 11.54
C SER A 599 -5.68 16.66 12.70
N ALA A 600 -6.21 17.70 13.34
CA ALA A 600 -5.51 18.37 14.44
C ALA A 600 -6.46 19.03 15.44
N ASN A 601 -6.73 18.35 16.56
CA ASN A 601 -6.96 19.10 17.79
C ASN A 601 -5.61 19.72 18.23
N PRO A 602 -5.61 20.92 18.86
CA PRO A 602 -4.38 21.58 19.33
C PRO A 602 -3.54 20.76 20.33
N ASP A 603 -4.09 19.67 20.86
CA ASP A 603 -3.48 18.75 21.82
C ASP A 603 -2.98 17.43 21.18
N GLY A 604 -3.11 17.25 19.86
CA GLY A 604 -2.68 16.05 19.14
C GLY A 604 -3.65 14.87 19.19
N SER A 605 -4.87 15.04 19.71
CA SER A 605 -5.89 13.98 19.71
C SER A 605 -6.52 13.75 18.32
N ASN A 606 -6.77 12.49 18.00
CA ASN A 606 -7.40 12.05 16.76
C ASN A 606 -8.93 12.21 16.87
N PRO A 607 -9.67 12.66 15.85
CA PRO A 607 -11.14 12.71 15.89
C PRO A 607 -11.79 11.36 16.20
N LEU A 608 -11.09 10.26 15.88
CA LEU A 608 -11.51 8.91 16.25
C LEU A 608 -11.54 8.70 17.77
N ASP A 609 -10.81 9.49 18.56
CA ASP A 609 -10.80 9.47 20.02
C ASP A 609 -12.17 9.88 20.59
N LEU A 610 -12.98 10.62 19.84
CA LEU A 610 -14.39 10.90 20.19
C LEU A 610 -15.23 9.62 20.21
N PHE A 611 -14.81 8.56 19.51
CA PHE A 611 -15.45 7.25 19.51
C PHE A 611 -14.65 6.22 20.33
N SER A 612 -13.70 6.66 21.14
CA SER A 612 -13.05 5.80 22.13
C SER A 612 -14.08 5.29 23.15
N PHE A 613 -13.78 4.14 23.76
CA PHE A 613 -14.64 3.54 24.78
C PHE A 613 -14.88 4.51 25.94
N ASP A 614 -13.81 5.14 26.44
CA ASP A 614 -13.89 6.09 27.55
C ASP A 614 -14.74 7.32 27.21
N ALA A 615 -14.61 7.86 25.99
CA ALA A 615 -15.42 8.99 25.55
C ALA A 615 -16.90 8.62 25.43
N LEU A 616 -17.23 7.42 24.94
CA LEU A 616 -18.60 6.92 24.84
C LEU A 616 -19.21 6.66 26.24
N VAL A 617 -18.45 6.07 27.16
CA VAL A 617 -18.88 5.83 28.54
C VAL A 617 -19.11 7.16 29.27
N ALA A 618 -18.21 8.13 29.11
CA ALA A 618 -18.34 9.44 29.73
C ALA A 618 -19.60 10.20 29.27
N ARG A 619 -19.93 10.14 27.96
CA ARG A 619 -21.11 10.80 27.40
C ARG A 619 -22.43 10.11 27.75
N SER A 620 -22.43 8.78 27.76
CA SER A 620 -23.63 7.97 28.02
C SER A 620 -23.87 7.69 29.51
N GLY A 621 -22.86 8.01 30.35
CA GLY A 621 -22.70 7.65 31.77
C GLY A 621 -23.07 6.19 32.06
N PHE A 622 -22.60 5.30 31.21
CA PHE A 622 -22.77 3.86 31.32
C PHE A 622 -22.09 3.33 32.59
N LYS A 623 -22.82 2.52 33.37
CA LYS A 623 -22.31 1.87 34.58
C LYS A 623 -22.72 0.40 34.59
N LEU A 624 -21.74 -0.50 34.74
CA LEU A 624 -21.98 -1.93 34.93
C LEU A 624 -22.54 -2.19 36.33
N ALA A 625 -23.51 -3.10 36.44
CA ALA A 625 -24.09 -3.48 37.71
C ALA A 625 -23.12 -4.28 38.59
N ASN A 626 -22.13 -4.97 37.99
CA ASN A 626 -21.11 -5.73 38.72
C ASN A 626 -19.74 -5.71 38.00
N PRO A 627 -18.81 -4.81 38.37
CA PRO A 627 -17.56 -4.59 37.63
C PRO A 627 -16.50 -5.71 37.75
N GLY A 628 -16.68 -6.69 38.64
CA GLY A 628 -15.67 -7.73 38.94
C GLY A 628 -15.75 -9.02 38.13
N ALA A 629 -16.83 -9.29 37.39
CA ALA A 629 -17.07 -10.62 36.80
C ALA A 629 -16.42 -10.86 35.42
N ASN A 630 -16.01 -9.83 34.69
CA ASN A 630 -15.49 -9.96 33.32
C ASN A 630 -13.95 -9.90 33.20
N ARG A 631 -13.19 -9.77 34.30
CA ARG A 631 -11.72 -9.72 34.24
C ARG A 631 -11.04 -11.10 34.24
N ALA A 632 -11.81 -12.18 34.33
CA ALA A 632 -11.29 -13.55 34.43
C ALA A 632 -11.20 -14.29 33.08
N GLU A 633 -11.66 -13.70 31.98
CA GLU A 633 -11.57 -14.33 30.64
C GLU A 633 -10.51 -13.68 29.72
N GLU A 634 -9.82 -12.63 30.18
CA GLU A 634 -8.67 -12.05 29.46
C GLU A 634 -7.35 -12.42 30.17
N GLY A 635 -6.73 -13.51 29.69
CA GLY A 635 -5.29 -13.76 29.81
C GLY A 635 -4.72 -14.03 31.20
N GLY A 636 -4.79 -15.29 31.65
CA GLY A 636 -4.01 -15.80 32.79
C GLY A 636 -3.44 -17.18 32.48
N ASP A 637 -2.12 -17.24 32.37
CA ASP A 637 -1.29 -18.44 32.17
C ASP A 637 -1.58 -19.49 33.28
N PRO A 638 -1.88 -20.78 32.97
CA PRO A 638 -2.31 -21.75 33.96
C PRO A 638 -1.12 -22.48 34.58
N ASP A 639 -0.15 -21.75 35.13
CA ASP A 639 0.92 -22.30 35.98
C ASP A 639 1.38 -21.24 37.00
N ALA A 640 0.52 -20.97 37.98
CA ALA A 640 0.93 -20.34 39.23
C ALA A 640 0.18 -21.03 40.37
N GLU A 641 0.69 -22.21 40.72
CA GLU A 641 0.31 -22.97 41.90
C GLU A 641 0.43 -22.09 43.15
N SER A 642 -0.68 -22.02 43.88
CA SER A 642 -0.88 -21.27 45.11
C SER A 642 0.11 -21.68 46.22
N ALA A 643 1.00 -20.77 46.61
CA ALA A 643 1.69 -20.84 47.90
C ALA A 643 0.84 -20.13 48.98
N PRO A 644 0.50 -20.78 50.11
CA PRO A 644 -0.26 -20.15 51.18
C PRO A 644 0.66 -19.29 52.07
N THR A 645 0.29 -18.05 52.31
CA THR A 645 0.97 -17.14 53.25
C THR A 645 0.67 -17.56 54.71
N PRO A 646 1.66 -17.59 55.63
CA PRO A 646 1.44 -17.96 57.02
C PRO A 646 0.80 -16.81 57.81
N ALA A 647 -0.04 -17.19 58.77
CA ALA A 647 -0.70 -16.32 59.73
C ALA A 647 0.30 -15.58 60.64
N GLU A 648 0.04 -14.30 60.89
CA GLU A 648 0.58 -13.55 62.03
C GLU A 648 0.05 -14.15 63.34
N ALA A 649 0.95 -14.66 64.16
CA ALA A 649 0.73 -14.88 65.59
C ALA A 649 1.72 -13.97 66.34
N GLY A 650 1.19 -13.15 67.25
CA GLY A 650 1.92 -12.07 67.88
C GLY A 650 3.07 -12.47 68.80
N GLN A 651 4.03 -11.56 68.92
CA GLN A 651 4.47 -10.90 70.15
C GLN A 651 5.29 -9.67 69.79
#